data_AF-A0A562GI16-F1
#
_entry.id   AF-A0A562GI16-F1
#
_cell.length_a   1.000
_cell.length_b   1.000
_cell.length_c   1.000
_cell.angle_alpha   90.00
_cell.angle_beta   90.00
_cell.angle_gamma   90.00
#
_symmetry.space_group_name_H-M   'P 1'
#
loop_
_entity.id
_entity.type
_entity.pdbx_description
1 polymer ?
#
loop_
_entity_poly.entity_id
_entity_poly.type
_entity_poly.pdbx_seq_one_letter_code
_entity_poly.pdbx_strand_id
1 'polypeptide(L)'
;MKENNSGDKNYNQQSGRESSASVAKAARLVLTTEHTDGKQEQRQDCPITAELSRGDKSRIIASPVADDELFPDGTMEFNRIIALLCKTSGINFSEYKQLTIKRRIMRRMGLLKLDKLEDYVAYLQKNGAELIALQQDLLINVTKFFREPQAFETLKKTVFPFVVSAAATNVPIRLWVPGCSTGEEAYSLAIALLEFLEDNNVDRQIQIFATDINKTVIDKARVGIYPKTIMTDVSPARLSRFFIEVEQGYQVSKMIRDICVFARQDIGQDPPISRVDLVSCRNVMIYFGLALHKRIFPIFHYALNPNGFLILGASESIGVFADLFYLVDKKCRIYTKKSVATPLMLDFLAAEHAIAFQNRSKDETDGLSSGSWLDVQKEADRIVLSKYAPAGVVINSQLDIIQFRGRTGVYLEPASGIPSVNLLKMARDGLFAGLRAAVNQAKKENILVKREGLHVLQNGQSFPVNVDVVPITGPFSKGEYFLVLFRDGVSQPLPDRANSAIAAPELVQQARAADEILRLQQEVAATKEYLQSIIDQHEAANEDLRYANEEVQSSNEELQSMNEEMETSKEELQSTNEELMTLNEELETRNMVLNHVNNDMINLLRSIKLPVLILSSDLRIRRFNAAAEKVFNLIGTDVGRPISNIKPNIDVPDLEQMSLKVIDTLNSIEQEVQDRWEHWYSMLIRPYRTTDNKIDGVIITFADIDVIKQSIRVAQESREYVEAIVETVRHPMVVLDGDMRLQKANKAFCHTFRMTLAELTGESIFQIKNNQWNLLELRTRLTELLDQDKAFEDFAVTSDFPDSGKCTMLINARRIINSHDNTKLILMAFEIVVS
;
A
#
# COMPACT_ATOMS: atom_id res chain seq x y z
N MET A 1 -22.32 -30.61 -53.26
CA MET A 1 -22.81 -29.25 -52.97
C MET A 1 -21.64 -28.50 -52.35
N LYS A 2 -20.84 -27.89 -53.21
CA LYS A 2 -20.90 -26.45 -53.54
C LYS A 2 -20.55 -25.59 -52.33
N GLU A 3 -19.58 -24.70 -52.37
CA GLU A 3 -18.56 -24.33 -53.36
C GLU A 3 -17.78 -23.22 -52.65
N ASN A 4 -16.45 -23.27 -52.68
CA ASN A 4 -15.56 -22.29 -53.32
C ASN A 4 -15.56 -20.88 -52.69
N ASN A 5 -14.46 -20.17 -52.54
CA ASN A 5 -13.11 -20.21 -53.10
C ASN A 5 -12.39 -19.05 -52.37
N SER A 6 -11.09 -18.83 -52.34
CA SER A 6 -9.91 -19.27 -53.09
C SER A 6 -8.73 -18.55 -52.42
N GLY A 7 -7.57 -19.18 -52.25
CA GLY A 7 -6.43 -18.97 -53.18
C GLY A 7 -5.48 -17.90 -52.61
N ASP A 8 -4.43 -18.22 -51.84
CA ASP A 8 -3.23 -19.04 -52.10
C ASP A 8 -2.15 -18.27 -52.90
N LYS A 9 -0.92 -18.29 -52.35
CA LYS A 9 0.42 -18.07 -52.96
C LYS A 9 0.86 -16.60 -53.24
N ASN A 10 2.12 -16.18 -53.08
CA ASN A 10 3.41 -16.86 -52.89
C ASN A 10 4.54 -15.82 -52.58
N TYR A 11 5.62 -16.28 -51.91
CA TYR A 11 7.04 -15.87 -52.02
C TYR A 11 7.46 -14.38 -51.86
N ASN A 12 8.39 -14.07 -50.93
CA ASN A 12 9.83 -14.11 -51.25
C ASN A 12 10.77 -13.89 -50.03
N GLN A 13 11.99 -14.39 -50.22
CA GLN A 13 13.13 -14.51 -49.32
C GLN A 13 13.96 -13.23 -49.09
N GLN A 14 14.55 -13.17 -47.89
CA GLN A 14 15.91 -12.75 -47.51
C GLN A 14 16.55 -11.42 -47.96
N SER A 15 17.12 -10.78 -46.92
CA SER A 15 18.47 -10.20 -46.83
C SER A 15 18.65 -8.73 -47.18
N GLY A 16 19.12 -7.98 -46.17
CA GLY A 16 20.26 -7.08 -46.39
C GLY A 16 20.22 -5.76 -45.63
N ARG A 17 20.92 -5.73 -44.50
CA ARG A 17 21.85 -4.67 -44.01
C ARG A 17 21.40 -3.19 -43.94
N GLU A 18 21.88 -2.58 -42.85
CA GLU A 18 22.15 -1.15 -42.62
C GLU A 18 20.98 -0.26 -42.16
N SER A 19 21.05 0.18 -40.89
CA SER A 19 21.07 1.62 -40.56
C SER A 19 21.16 1.84 -39.05
N SER A 20 22.41 1.96 -38.57
CA SER A 20 22.73 2.83 -37.44
C SER A 20 22.57 4.29 -37.86
N ALA A 21 22.00 5.11 -36.97
CA ALA A 21 21.82 6.56 -37.02
C ALA A 21 20.60 7.11 -37.79
N SER A 22 19.50 7.38 -37.06
CA SER A 22 18.56 8.49 -37.35
C SER A 22 17.42 8.54 -36.33
N VAL A 23 17.58 9.28 -35.21
CA VAL A 23 16.46 9.98 -34.54
C VAL A 23 17.00 11.28 -33.93
N ALA A 24 17.26 12.27 -34.80
CA ALA A 24 17.48 13.67 -34.41
C ALA A 24 17.17 14.58 -35.60
N LYS A 25 15.87 14.83 -35.88
CA LYS A 25 15.38 15.99 -36.65
C LYS A 25 13.86 15.94 -36.81
N ALA A 26 13.15 16.86 -36.17
CA ALA A 26 11.88 17.39 -36.67
C ALA A 26 11.51 18.67 -35.91
N ALA A 27 12.12 19.81 -36.28
CA ALA A 27 11.56 21.14 -36.06
C ALA A 27 12.30 22.17 -36.92
N ARG A 28 11.77 22.45 -38.13
CA ARG A 28 11.90 23.75 -38.83
C ARG A 28 11.10 23.76 -40.15
N LEU A 29 10.06 24.59 -40.18
CA LEU A 29 9.60 25.39 -41.33
C LEU A 29 8.68 26.47 -40.70
N VAL A 30 9.17 27.67 -40.37
CA VAL A 30 9.32 28.89 -41.20
C VAL A 30 8.03 29.30 -41.90
N LEU A 31 7.40 30.38 -41.41
CA LEU A 31 6.92 31.50 -42.22
C LEU A 31 7.13 32.81 -41.43
N THR A 32 7.90 33.69 -42.06
CA THR A 32 8.29 35.06 -41.71
C THR A 32 7.24 36.07 -42.20
N THR A 33 7.09 37.21 -41.52
CA THR A 33 7.21 38.56 -42.12
C THR A 33 7.23 39.67 -41.07
N GLU A 34 8.01 40.71 -41.39
CA GLU A 34 8.47 41.87 -40.62
C GLU A 34 7.44 43.02 -40.56
N HIS A 35 7.55 43.94 -39.58
CA HIS A 35 7.90 45.36 -39.82
C HIS A 35 7.83 46.23 -38.54
N THR A 36 8.56 47.35 -38.63
CA THR A 36 9.21 48.18 -37.60
C THR A 36 8.51 49.52 -37.29
N ASP A 37 8.89 50.08 -36.13
CA ASP A 37 9.02 51.51 -35.75
C ASP A 37 7.81 52.45 -35.50
N GLY A 38 7.90 53.19 -34.38
CA GLY A 38 7.11 54.40 -34.11
C GLY A 38 7.15 54.88 -32.64
N LYS A 39 7.94 55.93 -32.35
CA LYS A 39 8.11 56.63 -31.06
C LYS A 39 7.19 57.87 -30.94
N GLN A 40 6.95 58.32 -29.68
CA GLN A 40 6.57 59.68 -29.20
C GLN A 40 5.11 60.15 -29.43
N GLU A 41 4.40 60.86 -28.53
CA GLU A 41 4.66 61.40 -27.19
C GLU A 41 3.33 61.87 -26.52
N GLN A 42 3.23 61.65 -25.20
CA GLN A 42 2.60 62.42 -24.10
C GLN A 42 1.46 63.46 -24.30
N ARG A 43 0.39 63.27 -23.49
CA ARG A 43 -0.20 64.16 -22.42
C ARG A 43 -1.73 63.96 -22.36
N GLN A 44 -2.47 63.96 -21.23
CA GLN A 44 -2.24 63.98 -19.78
C GLN A 44 -3.65 63.79 -19.12
N ASP A 45 -3.70 63.35 -17.85
CA ASP A 45 -4.86 63.28 -16.91
C ASP A 45 -5.78 62.04 -16.97
N CYS A 46 -6.24 61.36 -15.90
CA CYS A 46 -5.96 61.20 -14.45
C CYS A 46 -6.99 60.12 -13.97
N PRO A 47 -7.01 59.68 -12.69
CA PRO A 47 -6.27 58.61 -12.03
C PRO A 47 -7.03 57.26 -11.98
N ILE A 48 -6.56 56.31 -11.16
CA ILE A 48 -7.06 54.93 -10.90
C ILE A 48 -6.40 53.88 -11.79
N THR A 49 -5.21 53.41 -11.40
CA THR A 49 -4.69 52.04 -11.58
C THR A 49 -3.22 51.99 -11.14
N ALA A 50 -2.99 51.96 -9.83
CA ALA A 50 -1.67 51.68 -9.28
C ALA A 50 -1.78 51.12 -7.85
N GLU A 51 -2.48 49.99 -7.69
CA GLU A 51 -2.41 49.17 -6.48
C GLU A 51 -3.14 47.83 -6.72
N LEU A 52 -2.59 46.94 -7.56
CA LEU A 52 -3.04 45.53 -7.66
C LEU A 52 -1.99 44.62 -8.32
N SER A 53 -0.71 45.00 -8.29
CA SER A 53 0.43 44.15 -8.67
C SER A 53 1.11 43.53 -7.45
N ARG A 54 0.32 42.98 -6.52
CA ARG A 54 0.75 42.05 -5.46
C ARG A 54 -0.41 41.12 -5.12
N GLY A 55 -0.50 40.01 -5.83
CA GLY A 55 -1.52 38.99 -5.62
C GLY A 55 -1.13 37.71 -6.34
N ASP A 56 0.03 37.18 -5.99
CA ASP A 56 0.50 35.90 -6.48
C ASP A 56 0.15 34.81 -5.44
N LYS A 57 -0.28 33.63 -5.94
CA LYS A 57 -0.65 32.37 -5.23
C LYS A 57 -2.09 32.21 -4.71
N SER A 58 -2.96 31.67 -5.56
CA SER A 58 -3.91 30.61 -5.17
C SER A 58 -4.34 29.76 -6.38
N ARG A 59 -3.41 29.02 -6.96
CA ARG A 59 -3.72 27.87 -7.83
C ARG A 59 -3.22 26.61 -7.13
N ILE A 60 -4.09 25.95 -6.38
CA ILE A 60 -3.87 24.58 -5.91
C ILE A 60 -5.09 23.76 -6.32
N ILE A 61 -5.09 23.32 -7.58
CA ILE A 61 -5.84 22.14 -8.01
C ILE A 61 -4.83 21.23 -8.71
N ALA A 62 -4.64 20.06 -8.08
CA ALA A 62 -4.08 18.81 -8.59
C ALA A 62 -3.03 18.88 -9.72
N SER A 63 -1.75 18.80 -9.34
CA SER A 63 -0.73 18.15 -10.16
C SER A 63 -0.03 17.09 -9.29
N PRO A 64 0.47 15.99 -9.86
CA PRO A 64 1.23 14.99 -9.13
C PRO A 64 2.61 15.57 -8.81
N VAL A 65 2.69 16.34 -7.73
CA VAL A 65 3.97 16.82 -7.18
C VAL A 65 4.76 15.61 -6.70
N ALA A 66 6.00 15.47 -7.17
CA ALA A 66 6.93 14.41 -6.80
C ALA A 66 7.25 14.43 -5.30
N ASP A 67 7.60 13.26 -4.74
CA ASP A 67 7.73 13.01 -3.30
C ASP A 67 8.64 13.98 -2.54
N ASP A 68 9.60 14.60 -3.23
CA ASP A 68 10.62 15.50 -2.66
C ASP A 68 10.26 17.00 -2.67
N GLU A 69 9.14 17.42 -3.26
CA GLU A 69 8.81 18.86 -3.39
C GLU A 69 7.78 19.39 -2.38
N LEU A 70 7.07 18.54 -1.63
CA LEU A 70 6.19 19.00 -0.54
C LEU A 70 6.99 19.26 0.75
N PHE A 71 7.18 20.53 1.07
CA PHE A 71 7.92 21.06 2.24
C PHE A 71 9.42 20.77 2.24
N PRO A 72 10.20 21.27 1.25
CA PRO A 72 11.65 21.01 1.17
C PRO A 72 12.43 21.48 2.41
N ASP A 73 12.02 22.59 3.02
CA ASP A 73 12.67 23.14 4.24
C ASP A 73 11.91 22.82 5.56
N GLY A 74 10.74 22.16 5.48
CA GLY A 74 9.76 22.07 6.58
C GLY A 74 9.77 20.74 7.37
N THR A 75 10.85 19.96 7.28
CA THR A 75 10.89 18.59 7.83
C THR A 75 10.80 18.58 9.37
N MET A 76 11.35 19.59 10.03
CA MET A 76 11.34 19.70 11.49
C MET A 76 9.95 20.05 12.02
N GLU A 77 9.28 21.00 11.38
CA GLU A 77 7.93 21.47 11.65
C GLU A 77 6.92 20.34 11.41
N PHE A 78 7.08 19.62 10.30
CA PHE A 78 6.27 18.46 9.99
C PHE A 78 6.37 17.38 11.08
N ASN A 79 7.59 17.01 11.49
CA ASN A 79 7.79 16.06 12.59
C ASN A 79 7.19 16.57 13.91
N ARG A 80 7.18 17.88 14.14
CA ARG A 80 6.56 18.49 15.32
C ARG A 80 5.03 18.38 15.29
N ILE A 81 4.39 18.52 14.13
CA ILE A 81 2.95 18.27 13.96
C ILE A 81 2.64 16.80 14.28
N ILE A 82 3.44 15.86 13.77
CA ILE A 82 3.26 14.43 14.04
C ILE A 82 3.43 14.14 15.54
N ALA A 83 4.41 14.74 16.21
CA ALA A 83 4.59 14.59 17.65
C ALA A 83 3.40 15.15 18.46
N LEU A 84 2.83 16.29 18.05
CA LEU A 84 1.62 16.87 18.67
C LEU A 84 0.39 15.97 18.49
N LEU A 85 0.21 15.43 17.28
CA LEU A 85 -0.85 14.46 16.98
C LEU A 85 -0.68 13.19 17.79
N CYS A 86 0.53 12.63 17.88
CA CYS A 86 0.83 11.43 18.66
C CYS A 86 0.56 11.66 20.15
N LYS A 87 0.99 12.79 20.71
CA LYS A 87 0.76 13.14 22.13
C LYS A 87 -0.73 13.23 22.50
N THR A 88 -1.58 13.67 21.57
CA THR A 88 -3.01 13.91 21.85
C THR A 88 -3.88 12.71 21.51
N SER A 89 -3.58 12.02 20.40
CA SER A 89 -4.38 10.92 19.90
C SER A 89 -3.91 9.53 20.37
N GLY A 90 -2.63 9.42 20.75
CA GLY A 90 -1.95 8.14 20.98
C GLY A 90 -1.57 7.38 19.71
N ILE A 91 -1.88 7.93 18.52
CA ILE A 91 -1.66 7.28 17.22
C ILE A 91 -0.31 7.72 16.65
N ASN A 92 0.52 6.74 16.27
CA ASN A 92 1.80 7.03 15.64
C ASN A 92 1.67 7.24 14.12
N PHE A 93 1.38 8.47 13.71
CA PHE A 93 1.28 8.84 12.28
C PHE A 93 2.64 8.84 11.53
N SER A 94 3.78 8.67 12.21
CA SER A 94 5.09 8.53 11.53
C SER A 94 5.18 7.27 10.67
N GLU A 95 4.36 6.26 10.95
CA GLU A 95 4.38 4.98 10.23
C GLU A 95 3.31 4.88 9.14
N TYR A 96 2.56 5.97 8.93
CA TYR A 96 1.60 6.14 7.85
C TYR A 96 2.28 6.74 6.62
N LYS A 97 1.59 6.74 5.47
CA LYS A 97 2.11 7.34 4.24
C LYS A 97 2.22 8.85 4.36
N GLN A 98 3.46 9.35 4.36
CA GLN A 98 3.79 10.74 4.62
C GLN A 98 3.16 11.71 3.61
N LEU A 99 3.06 11.33 2.33
CA LEU A 99 2.44 12.15 1.28
C LEU A 99 0.96 12.42 1.54
N THR A 100 0.22 11.40 1.96
CA THR A 100 -1.21 11.52 2.28
C THR A 100 -1.41 12.49 3.44
N ILE A 101 -0.55 12.39 4.46
CA ILE A 101 -0.57 13.30 5.61
C ILE A 101 -0.22 14.73 5.18
N LYS A 102 0.88 14.92 4.45
CA LYS A 102 1.33 16.23 3.95
C LYS A 102 0.22 16.93 3.15
N ARG A 103 -0.45 16.22 2.23
CA ARG A 103 -1.57 16.77 1.44
C ARG A 103 -2.76 17.19 2.30
N ARG A 104 -3.09 16.43 3.36
CA ARG A 104 -4.18 16.77 4.30
C ARG A 104 -3.84 17.98 5.17
N ILE A 105 -2.60 18.06 5.64
CA ILE A 105 -2.09 19.25 6.35
C ILE A 105 -2.20 20.49 5.46
N MET A 106 -1.74 20.43 4.21
CA MET A 106 -1.88 21.55 3.27
C MET A 106 -3.32 21.97 3.05
N ARG A 107 -4.25 21.02 2.94
CA ARG A 107 -5.68 21.32 2.81
C ARG A 107 -6.21 22.06 4.04
N ARG A 108 -5.87 21.62 5.26
CA ARG A 108 -6.25 22.30 6.51
C ARG A 108 -5.65 23.69 6.61
N MET A 109 -4.37 23.83 6.25
CA MET A 109 -3.69 25.13 6.16
C MET A 109 -4.39 26.07 5.18
N GLY A 110 -4.81 25.59 4.01
CA GLY A 110 -5.58 26.36 3.03
C GLY A 110 -6.94 26.84 3.55
N LEU A 111 -7.67 25.98 4.29
CA LEU A 111 -8.94 26.37 4.93
C LEU A 111 -8.75 27.48 5.99
N LEU A 112 -7.60 27.50 6.65
CA LEU A 112 -7.22 28.51 7.65
C LEU A 112 -6.46 29.70 7.06
N LYS A 113 -6.20 29.70 5.74
CA LYS A 113 -5.39 30.70 5.02
C LYS A 113 -3.99 30.90 5.63
N LEU A 114 -3.35 29.79 6.01
CA LEU A 114 -1.98 29.76 6.53
C LEU A 114 -1.02 29.26 5.45
N ASP A 115 -0.02 30.07 5.10
CA ASP A 115 0.91 29.74 4.02
C ASP A 115 2.19 29.05 4.52
N LYS A 116 2.54 29.22 5.80
CA LYS A 116 3.75 28.64 6.41
C LYS A 116 3.42 27.53 7.39
N LEU A 117 4.22 26.47 7.35
CA LEU A 117 4.05 25.31 8.23
C LEU A 117 4.33 25.67 9.70
N GLU A 118 5.27 26.58 9.95
CA GLU A 118 5.58 27.13 11.29
C GLU A 118 4.36 27.78 11.94
N ASP A 119 3.63 28.60 11.17
CA ASP A 119 2.43 29.29 11.64
C ASP A 119 1.32 28.27 11.99
N TYR A 120 1.22 27.20 11.20
CA TYR A 120 0.29 26.11 11.49
C TYR A 120 0.66 25.34 12.76
N VAL A 121 1.95 25.06 13.00
CA VAL A 121 2.41 24.46 14.26
C VAL A 121 2.04 25.34 15.46
N ALA A 122 2.26 26.66 15.36
CA ALA A 122 1.92 27.61 16.41
C ALA A 122 0.40 27.69 16.66
N TYR A 123 -0.39 27.59 15.58
CA TYR A 123 -1.85 27.55 15.65
C TYR A 123 -2.36 26.27 16.33
N LEU A 124 -1.83 25.10 15.94
CA LEU A 124 -2.19 23.80 16.53
C LEU A 124 -1.88 23.73 18.04
N GLN A 125 -0.81 24.38 18.50
CA GLN A 125 -0.47 24.44 19.92
C GLN A 125 -1.46 25.28 20.75
N LYS A 126 -2.07 26.31 20.14
CA LYS A 126 -3.02 27.20 20.81
C LYS A 126 -4.47 26.72 20.71
N ASN A 127 -4.82 26.02 19.63
CA ASN A 127 -6.19 25.60 19.33
C ASN A 127 -6.34 24.07 19.31
N GLY A 128 -6.74 23.49 20.44
CA GLY A 128 -6.99 22.05 20.55
C GLY A 128 -8.13 21.54 19.66
N ALA A 129 -9.10 22.38 19.29
CA ALA A 129 -10.19 21.97 18.40
C ALA A 129 -9.69 21.72 16.97
N GLU A 130 -8.72 22.51 16.50
CA GLU A 130 -8.09 22.30 15.19
C GLU A 130 -7.29 20.99 15.16
N LEU A 131 -6.63 20.64 16.26
CA LEU A 131 -5.89 19.38 16.34
C LEU A 131 -6.81 18.16 16.21
N ILE A 132 -8.00 18.20 16.83
CA ILE A 132 -9.03 17.18 16.68
C ILE A 132 -9.55 17.15 15.24
N ALA A 133 -9.78 18.31 14.63
CA ALA A 133 -10.24 18.40 13.25
C ALA A 133 -9.21 17.86 12.25
N LEU A 134 -7.92 18.16 12.43
CA LEU A 134 -6.82 17.60 11.64
C LEU A 134 -6.75 16.08 11.80
N GLN A 135 -6.87 15.57 13.03
CA GLN A 135 -6.91 14.12 13.28
C GLN A 135 -8.06 13.45 12.52
N GLN A 136 -9.26 14.04 12.54
CA GLN A 136 -10.42 13.51 11.82
C GLN A 136 -10.24 13.58 10.30
N ASP A 137 -9.56 14.61 9.78
CA ASP A 137 -9.29 14.74 8.34
C ASP A 137 -8.21 13.76 7.84
N LEU A 138 -7.28 13.37 8.72
CA LEU A 138 -6.26 12.35 8.44
C LEU A 138 -6.86 10.93 8.37
N LEU A 139 -7.85 10.63 9.20
CA LEU A 139 -8.55 9.34 9.22
C LEU A 139 -9.74 9.39 8.24
N ILE A 140 -9.50 9.05 6.97
CA ILE A 140 -10.55 9.06 5.94
C ILE A 140 -11.53 7.91 6.21
N ASN A 141 -12.74 8.26 6.65
CA ASN A 141 -13.76 7.30 7.09
C ASN A 141 -14.83 7.00 6.02
N VAL A 142 -14.55 7.25 4.73
CA VAL A 142 -15.53 7.06 3.66
C VAL A 142 -15.75 5.56 3.40
N THR A 143 -16.96 5.09 3.68
CA THR A 143 -17.39 3.71 3.46
C THR A 143 -18.84 3.68 2.96
N LYS A 144 -19.25 2.53 2.41
CA LYS A 144 -20.61 2.30 1.91
C LYS A 144 -21.00 0.84 2.09
N PHE A 145 -22.31 0.58 2.17
CA PHE A 145 -22.82 -0.79 2.22
C PHE A 145 -22.44 -1.56 0.96
N PHE A 146 -22.09 -2.84 1.14
CA PHE A 146 -21.70 -3.76 0.06
C PHE A 146 -20.63 -3.19 -0.89
N ARG A 147 -19.66 -2.47 -0.34
CA ARG A 147 -18.52 -1.91 -1.10
C ARG A 147 -17.81 -3.01 -1.89
N GLU A 148 -17.71 -2.84 -3.21
CA GLU A 148 -17.28 -3.86 -4.19
C GLU A 148 -18.15 -5.15 -4.08
N PRO A 149 -19.38 -5.14 -4.62
CA PRO A 149 -20.34 -6.24 -4.44
C PRO A 149 -19.82 -7.62 -4.87
N GLN A 150 -18.93 -7.65 -5.86
CA GLN A 150 -18.29 -8.89 -6.35
C GLN A 150 -17.54 -9.64 -5.23
N ALA A 151 -16.95 -8.92 -4.26
CA ALA A 151 -16.27 -9.53 -3.13
C ALA A 151 -17.23 -10.35 -2.26
N PHE A 152 -18.42 -9.81 -1.96
CA PHE A 152 -19.44 -10.50 -1.16
C PHE A 152 -20.02 -11.72 -1.88
N GLU A 153 -20.20 -11.65 -3.20
CA GLU A 153 -20.61 -12.80 -4.01
C GLU A 153 -19.56 -13.91 -4.00
N THR A 154 -18.28 -13.55 -4.10
CA THR A 154 -17.19 -14.52 -3.97
C THR A 154 -17.14 -15.13 -2.57
N LEU A 155 -17.32 -14.33 -1.51
CA LEU A 155 -17.40 -14.83 -0.13
C LEU A 155 -18.50 -15.90 0.02
N LYS A 156 -19.69 -15.67 -0.54
CA LYS A 156 -20.79 -16.65 -0.51
C LYS A 156 -20.48 -17.94 -1.27
N LYS A 157 -19.72 -17.87 -2.36
CA LYS A 157 -19.41 -19.02 -3.22
C LYS A 157 -18.22 -19.85 -2.74
N THR A 158 -17.19 -19.21 -2.17
CA THR A 158 -15.91 -19.88 -1.88
C THR A 158 -15.59 -19.93 -0.40
N VAL A 159 -15.77 -18.82 0.33
CA VAL A 159 -15.32 -18.69 1.72
C VAL A 159 -16.34 -19.25 2.71
N PHE A 160 -17.60 -18.81 2.65
CA PHE A 160 -18.63 -19.25 3.60
C PHE A 160 -18.88 -20.77 3.59
N PRO A 161 -18.92 -21.48 2.43
CA PRO A 161 -19.04 -22.93 2.42
C PRO A 161 -17.88 -23.63 3.15
N PHE A 162 -16.66 -23.10 3.03
CA PHE A 162 -15.49 -23.65 3.69
C PHE A 162 -15.52 -23.39 5.20
N VAL A 163 -15.86 -22.17 5.61
CA VAL A 163 -15.98 -21.80 7.04
C VAL A 163 -17.06 -22.64 7.73
N VAL A 164 -18.17 -22.89 7.04
CA VAL A 164 -19.25 -23.74 7.57
C VAL A 164 -18.82 -25.21 7.63
N SER A 165 -18.19 -25.77 6.59
CA SER A 165 -17.80 -27.19 6.59
C SER A 165 -16.64 -27.53 7.54
N ALA A 166 -15.69 -26.61 7.77
CA ALA A 166 -14.50 -26.85 8.57
C ALA A 166 -14.73 -26.78 10.09
N ALA A 167 -15.74 -26.05 10.56
CA ALA A 167 -16.00 -25.88 11.99
C ALA A 167 -16.99 -26.94 12.52
N ALA A 168 -16.73 -27.43 13.73
CA ALA A 168 -17.66 -28.31 14.45
C ALA A 168 -19.01 -27.59 14.69
N THR A 169 -20.11 -28.33 14.68
CA THR A 169 -21.49 -27.81 14.66
C THR A 169 -21.86 -26.88 15.83
N ASN A 170 -21.04 -26.83 16.89
CA ASN A 170 -21.30 -26.06 18.12
C ASN A 170 -20.32 -24.90 18.36
N VAL A 171 -19.49 -24.53 17.38
CA VAL A 171 -18.55 -23.41 17.48
C VAL A 171 -19.11 -22.21 16.70
N PRO A 172 -19.19 -21.00 17.30
CA PRO A 172 -19.66 -19.81 16.60
C PRO A 172 -18.69 -19.42 15.48
N ILE A 173 -19.25 -18.94 14.36
CA ILE A 173 -18.47 -18.37 13.27
C ILE A 173 -17.98 -16.99 13.70
N ARG A 174 -16.67 -16.76 13.70
CA ARG A 174 -16.05 -15.54 14.21
C ARG A 174 -15.40 -14.74 13.09
N LEU A 175 -15.89 -13.52 12.86
CA LEU A 175 -15.34 -12.58 11.88
C LEU A 175 -14.66 -11.42 12.59
N TRP A 176 -13.56 -10.90 12.03
CA TRP A 176 -12.95 -9.65 12.50
C TRP A 176 -12.85 -8.66 11.35
N VAL A 177 -13.38 -7.45 11.56
CA VAL A 177 -13.38 -6.34 10.61
C VAL A 177 -12.57 -5.18 11.21
N PRO A 178 -11.23 -5.21 11.08
CA PRO A 178 -10.37 -4.09 11.44
C PRO A 178 -10.54 -2.90 10.50
N GLY A 179 -10.68 -1.70 11.05
CA GLY A 179 -10.96 -0.45 10.34
C GLY A 179 -12.40 -0.37 9.81
N CYS A 180 -13.38 -0.69 10.66
CA CYS A 180 -14.78 -0.76 10.26
C CYS A 180 -15.46 0.59 9.96
N SER A 181 -14.80 1.72 10.24
CA SER A 181 -15.36 3.06 10.11
C SER A 181 -16.74 3.17 10.80
N THR A 182 -17.77 3.66 10.10
CA THR A 182 -19.14 3.82 10.57
C THR A 182 -19.96 2.51 10.55
N GLY A 183 -19.34 1.35 10.30
CA GLY A 183 -19.92 0.02 10.52
C GLY A 183 -20.56 -0.65 9.30
N GLU A 184 -20.64 0.03 8.15
CA GLU A 184 -21.29 -0.45 6.93
C GLU A 184 -20.75 -1.82 6.47
N GLU A 185 -19.43 -2.02 6.53
CA GLU A 185 -18.80 -3.28 6.13
C GLU A 185 -19.15 -4.44 7.07
N ALA A 186 -19.11 -4.19 8.39
CA ALA A 186 -19.47 -5.20 9.39
C ALA A 186 -20.94 -5.63 9.23
N TYR A 187 -21.84 -4.67 8.99
CA TYR A 187 -23.25 -4.96 8.72
C TYR A 187 -23.47 -5.65 7.38
N SER A 188 -22.74 -5.30 6.32
CA SER A 188 -22.81 -6.01 5.05
C SER A 188 -22.33 -7.46 5.16
N LEU A 189 -21.27 -7.73 5.92
CA LEU A 189 -20.81 -9.10 6.21
C LEU A 189 -21.83 -9.88 7.03
N ALA A 190 -22.42 -9.27 8.06
CA ALA A 190 -23.50 -9.87 8.84
C ALA A 190 -24.68 -10.29 7.96
N ILE A 191 -25.18 -9.37 7.14
CA ILE A 191 -26.31 -9.63 6.24
C ILE A 191 -25.95 -10.73 5.23
N ALA A 192 -24.78 -10.65 4.58
CA ALA A 192 -24.37 -11.63 3.58
C ALA A 192 -24.19 -13.03 4.17
N LEU A 193 -23.67 -13.14 5.40
CA LEU A 193 -23.50 -14.41 6.09
C LEU A 193 -24.83 -15.00 6.55
N LEU A 194 -25.75 -14.18 7.07
CA LEU A 194 -27.09 -14.63 7.46
C LEU A 194 -27.90 -15.13 6.27
N GLU A 195 -27.89 -14.39 5.15
CA GLU A 195 -28.52 -14.85 3.90
C GLU A 195 -27.97 -16.21 3.48
N PHE A 196 -26.65 -16.41 3.54
CA PHE A 196 -26.03 -17.69 3.20
C PHE A 196 -26.43 -18.84 4.14
N LEU A 197 -26.48 -18.60 5.46
CA LEU A 197 -26.85 -19.63 6.43
C LEU A 197 -28.32 -20.05 6.28
N GLU A 198 -29.21 -19.11 6.01
CA GLU A 198 -30.63 -19.37 5.76
C GLU A 198 -30.84 -20.15 4.46
N ASP A 199 -30.18 -19.76 3.37
CA ASP A 199 -30.27 -20.44 2.08
C ASP A 199 -29.81 -21.92 2.16
N ASN A 200 -28.92 -22.23 3.10
CA ASN A 200 -28.38 -23.59 3.31
C ASN A 200 -29.00 -24.33 4.52
N ASN A 201 -29.99 -23.74 5.20
CA ASN A 201 -30.62 -24.29 6.42
C ASN A 201 -29.63 -24.70 7.51
N VAL A 202 -28.60 -23.87 7.75
CA VAL A 202 -27.59 -24.10 8.78
C VAL A 202 -27.81 -23.15 9.95
N ASP A 203 -28.13 -23.70 11.12
CA ASP A 203 -28.24 -22.92 12.35
C ASP A 203 -26.87 -22.84 13.05
N ARG A 204 -26.26 -21.64 13.02
CA ARG A 204 -24.98 -21.35 13.69
C ARG A 204 -24.97 -19.94 14.26
N GLN A 205 -24.38 -19.81 15.44
CA GLN A 205 -24.11 -18.52 16.05
C GLN A 205 -23.02 -17.76 15.29
N ILE A 206 -23.23 -16.46 15.08
CA ILE A 206 -22.29 -15.56 14.43
C ILE A 206 -21.79 -14.54 15.46
N GLN A 207 -20.49 -14.27 15.46
CA GLN A 207 -19.89 -13.14 16.18
C GLN A 207 -18.99 -12.35 15.23
N ILE A 208 -19.33 -11.09 15.00
CA ILE A 208 -18.51 -10.18 14.19
C ILE A 208 -17.88 -9.15 15.13
N PHE A 209 -16.57 -9.13 15.20
CA PHE A 209 -15.82 -8.11 15.90
C PHE A 209 -15.46 -7.01 14.92
N ALA A 210 -15.98 -5.81 15.11
CA ALA A 210 -15.72 -4.66 14.26
C ALA A 210 -14.93 -3.63 15.05
N THR A 211 -13.72 -3.30 14.59
CA THR A 211 -12.82 -2.43 15.35
C THR A 211 -12.32 -1.26 14.54
N ASP A 212 -12.14 -0.12 15.18
CA ASP A 212 -11.61 1.10 14.56
C ASP A 212 -10.89 1.97 15.61
N ILE A 213 -9.95 2.80 15.17
CA ILE A 213 -9.19 3.68 16.06
C ILE A 213 -10.01 4.90 16.48
N ASN A 214 -10.98 5.31 15.64
CA ASN A 214 -11.79 6.49 15.85
C ASN A 214 -13.07 6.16 16.65
N LYS A 215 -13.15 6.71 17.87
CA LYS A 215 -14.29 6.49 18.77
C LYS A 215 -15.61 7.02 18.20
N THR A 216 -15.58 8.16 17.50
CA THR A 216 -16.79 8.81 16.99
C THR A 216 -17.50 7.97 15.93
N VAL A 217 -16.74 7.28 15.07
CA VAL A 217 -17.33 6.39 14.05
C VAL A 217 -17.83 5.08 14.66
N ILE A 218 -17.14 4.56 15.69
CA ILE A 218 -17.60 3.39 16.46
C ILE A 218 -18.93 3.67 17.16
N ASP A 219 -19.08 4.83 17.79
CA ASP A 219 -20.34 5.19 18.47
C ASP A 219 -21.49 5.35 17.45
N LYS A 220 -21.22 5.87 16.25
CA LYS A 220 -22.20 5.88 15.13
C LYS A 220 -22.54 4.46 14.68
N ALA A 221 -21.53 3.59 14.52
CA ALA A 221 -21.71 2.21 14.11
C ALA A 221 -22.60 1.43 15.10
N ARG A 222 -22.40 1.63 16.41
CA ARG A 222 -23.24 1.03 17.48
C ARG A 222 -24.70 1.44 17.42
N VAL A 223 -24.95 2.73 17.16
CA VAL A 223 -26.31 3.24 17.00
C VAL A 223 -26.96 2.66 15.73
N GLY A 224 -26.18 2.53 14.66
CA GLY A 224 -26.56 1.85 13.42
C GLY A 224 -27.64 2.59 12.62
N ILE A 225 -27.69 3.93 12.73
CA ILE A 225 -28.61 4.79 11.99
C ILE A 225 -27.86 5.40 10.80
N TYR A 226 -28.43 5.24 9.61
CA TYR A 226 -27.84 5.69 8.34
C TYR A 226 -28.85 6.54 7.55
N PRO A 227 -28.39 7.52 6.77
CA PRO A 227 -29.25 8.38 5.96
C PRO A 227 -29.99 7.60 4.87
N LYS A 228 -31.09 8.17 4.36
CA LYS A 228 -31.89 7.55 3.27
C LYS A 228 -31.11 7.29 1.97
N THR A 229 -29.94 7.92 1.81
CA THR A 229 -29.06 7.71 0.66
C THR A 229 -28.58 6.26 0.53
N ILE A 230 -28.60 5.44 1.60
CA ILE A 230 -28.21 4.02 1.51
C ILE A 230 -29.09 3.18 0.57
N MET A 231 -30.24 3.72 0.14
CA MET A 231 -31.13 3.06 -0.84
C MET A 231 -30.46 2.82 -2.19
N THR A 232 -29.40 3.54 -2.51
CA THR A 232 -28.61 3.30 -3.72
C THR A 232 -27.66 2.10 -3.58
N ASP A 233 -27.22 1.81 -2.36
CA ASP A 233 -26.19 0.79 -2.07
C ASP A 233 -26.78 -0.54 -1.60
N VAL A 234 -28.00 -0.52 -1.05
CA VAL A 234 -28.68 -1.69 -0.49
C VAL A 234 -29.93 -2.02 -1.30
N SER A 235 -30.11 -3.30 -1.66
CA SER A 235 -31.29 -3.73 -2.41
C SER A 235 -32.59 -3.52 -1.62
N PRO A 236 -33.73 -3.25 -2.28
CA PRO A 236 -35.01 -3.06 -1.59
C PRO A 236 -35.42 -4.25 -0.70
N ALA A 237 -35.11 -5.48 -1.14
CA ALA A 237 -35.36 -6.70 -0.37
C ALA A 237 -34.53 -6.79 0.92
N ARG A 238 -33.29 -6.30 0.91
CA ARG A 238 -32.46 -6.22 2.12
C ARG A 238 -32.92 -5.10 3.04
N LEU A 239 -33.31 -3.95 2.49
CA LEU A 239 -33.84 -2.83 3.27
C LEU A 239 -35.10 -3.19 4.05
N SER A 240 -36.07 -3.82 3.39
CA SER A 240 -37.32 -4.21 4.06
C SER A 240 -37.12 -5.27 5.15
N ARG A 241 -36.08 -6.09 5.03
CA ARG A 241 -35.83 -7.23 5.92
C ARG A 241 -34.90 -6.91 7.08
N PHE A 242 -33.82 -6.18 6.83
CA PHE A 242 -32.73 -5.98 7.79
C PHE A 242 -32.65 -4.56 8.37
N PHE A 243 -33.50 -3.64 7.91
CA PHE A 243 -33.54 -2.25 8.36
C PHE A 243 -34.95 -1.84 8.82
N ILE A 244 -35.00 -0.85 9.69
CA ILE A 244 -36.22 -0.24 10.23
C ILE A 244 -36.19 1.24 9.86
N GLU A 245 -37.23 1.75 9.21
CA GLU A 245 -37.32 3.18 8.89
C GLU A 245 -37.56 4.01 10.17
N VAL A 246 -36.75 5.06 10.34
CA VAL A 246 -36.78 6.00 11.47
C VAL A 246 -36.73 7.44 10.95
N GLU A 247 -37.05 8.44 11.77
CA GLU A 247 -37.07 9.85 11.34
C GLU A 247 -35.76 10.32 10.68
N GLN A 248 -34.62 9.82 11.15
CA GLN A 248 -33.29 10.18 10.66
C GLN A 248 -32.79 9.31 9.48
N GLY A 249 -33.60 8.36 8.98
CA GLY A 249 -33.25 7.48 7.85
C GLY A 249 -33.61 6.01 8.10
N TYR A 250 -32.62 5.14 8.01
CA TYR A 250 -32.78 3.70 8.26
C TYR A 250 -31.89 3.25 9.41
N GLN A 251 -32.45 2.51 10.34
CA GLN A 251 -31.71 1.86 11.42
C GLN A 251 -31.55 0.37 11.15
N VAL A 252 -30.33 -0.15 11.34
CA VAL A 252 -30.07 -1.60 11.25
C VAL A 252 -30.86 -2.33 12.33
N SER A 253 -31.55 -3.41 11.94
CA SER A 253 -32.38 -4.22 12.84
C SER A 253 -31.58 -4.75 14.03
N LYS A 254 -32.27 -4.94 15.16
CA LYS A 254 -31.62 -5.42 16.40
C LYS A 254 -30.93 -6.77 16.22
N MET A 255 -31.53 -7.67 15.43
CA MET A 255 -30.96 -8.99 15.11
C MET A 255 -29.54 -8.90 14.53
N ILE A 256 -29.31 -7.96 13.61
CA ILE A 256 -28.00 -7.74 12.99
C ILE A 256 -27.04 -7.01 13.95
N ARG A 257 -27.55 -6.09 14.77
CA ARG A 257 -26.72 -5.35 15.73
C ARG A 257 -26.20 -6.23 16.86
N ASP A 258 -27.01 -7.17 17.35
CA ASP A 258 -26.65 -8.03 18.48
C ASP A 258 -25.51 -9.01 18.14
N ILE A 259 -25.29 -9.33 16.86
CA ILE A 259 -24.16 -10.18 16.40
C ILE A 259 -22.86 -9.37 16.13
N CYS A 260 -22.95 -8.04 16.06
CA CYS A 260 -21.83 -7.15 15.77
C CYS A 260 -21.32 -6.46 17.06
N VAL A 261 -20.09 -6.80 17.47
CA VAL A 261 -19.41 -6.21 18.61
C VAL A 261 -18.46 -5.11 18.15
N PHE A 262 -18.79 -3.86 18.44
CA PHE A 262 -17.97 -2.69 18.08
C PHE A 262 -17.05 -2.26 19.23
N ALA A 263 -15.74 -2.19 18.97
CA ALA A 263 -14.74 -1.76 19.95
C ALA A 263 -13.71 -0.80 19.33
N ARG A 264 -13.15 0.08 20.17
CA ARG A 264 -12.01 0.91 19.76
C ARG A 264 -10.74 0.07 19.83
N GLN A 265 -9.94 0.05 18.77
CA GLN A 265 -8.67 -0.69 18.70
C GLN A 265 -7.70 -0.05 17.70
N ASP A 266 -6.43 0.04 18.07
CA ASP A 266 -5.31 0.27 17.15
C ASP A 266 -4.69 -1.08 16.75
N ILE A 267 -4.84 -1.47 15.48
CA ILE A 267 -4.37 -2.76 14.95
C ILE A 267 -2.84 -2.91 15.09
N GLY A 268 -2.10 -1.81 15.10
CA GLY A 268 -0.64 -1.81 15.17
C GLY A 268 -0.06 -1.93 16.56
N GLN A 269 -0.85 -1.69 17.62
CA GLN A 269 -0.39 -1.63 19.01
C GLN A 269 -1.21 -2.51 19.97
N ASP A 270 -2.53 -2.57 19.79
CA ASP A 270 -3.41 -3.32 20.68
C ASP A 270 -3.36 -4.83 20.36
N PRO A 271 -3.59 -5.69 21.37
CA PRO A 271 -3.62 -7.13 21.16
C PRO A 271 -4.75 -7.54 20.20
N PRO A 272 -4.50 -8.48 19.26
CA PRO A 272 -5.48 -8.86 18.26
C PRO A 272 -6.54 -9.81 18.79
N ILE A 273 -7.65 -9.87 18.06
CA ILE A 273 -8.71 -10.83 18.31
C ILE A 273 -8.27 -12.19 17.75
N SER A 274 -8.00 -13.14 18.63
CA SER A 274 -7.57 -14.49 18.24
C SER A 274 -8.75 -15.39 17.86
N ARG A 275 -8.44 -16.46 17.12
CA ARG A 275 -9.34 -17.55 16.73
C ARG A 275 -10.53 -17.07 15.91
N VAL A 276 -10.25 -16.33 14.84
CA VAL A 276 -11.24 -15.86 13.88
C VAL A 276 -11.16 -16.66 12.58
N ASP A 277 -12.30 -16.86 11.92
CA ASP A 277 -12.41 -17.64 10.69
C ASP A 277 -12.19 -16.78 9.45
N LEU A 278 -12.53 -15.49 9.53
CA LEU A 278 -12.35 -14.51 8.46
C LEU A 278 -11.94 -13.15 9.05
N VAL A 279 -10.88 -12.57 8.48
CA VAL A 279 -10.46 -11.18 8.72
C VAL A 279 -10.76 -10.35 7.47
N SER A 280 -11.50 -9.26 7.62
CA SER A 280 -11.82 -8.30 6.56
C SER A 280 -11.16 -6.96 6.83
N CYS A 281 -10.00 -6.72 6.21
CA CYS A 281 -9.23 -5.48 6.36
C CYS A 281 -9.18 -4.78 4.99
N ARG A 282 -10.22 -4.02 4.66
CA ARG A 282 -10.40 -3.47 3.30
C ARG A 282 -10.27 -1.95 3.30
N ASN A 283 -9.46 -1.44 2.37
CA ASN A 283 -9.26 0.00 2.16
C ASN A 283 -8.66 0.75 3.37
N VAL A 284 -8.03 0.02 4.29
CA VAL A 284 -7.34 0.56 5.47
C VAL A 284 -5.81 0.54 5.24
N MET A 285 -5.30 -0.51 4.60
CA MET A 285 -3.87 -0.73 4.44
C MET A 285 -3.22 0.29 3.49
N ILE A 286 -4.01 0.93 2.63
CA ILE A 286 -3.57 2.02 1.75
C ILE A 286 -2.96 3.21 2.49
N TYR A 287 -3.31 3.42 3.77
CA TYR A 287 -2.82 4.52 4.60
C TYR A 287 -1.48 4.22 5.28
N PHE A 288 -1.12 2.94 5.37
CA PHE A 288 0.01 2.48 6.17
C PHE A 288 1.30 2.42 5.34
N GLY A 289 2.42 2.75 5.98
CA GLY A 289 3.76 2.50 5.45
C GLY A 289 4.21 1.05 5.66
N LEU A 290 5.34 0.70 5.05
CA LEU A 290 5.88 -0.67 5.07
C LEU A 290 6.19 -1.19 6.49
N ALA A 291 6.57 -0.31 7.43
CA ALA A 291 6.84 -0.69 8.82
C ALA A 291 5.58 -1.24 9.52
N LEU A 292 4.44 -0.58 9.31
CA LEU A 292 3.17 -0.99 9.90
C LEU A 292 2.62 -2.25 9.20
N HIS A 293 2.79 -2.38 7.87
CA HIS A 293 2.49 -3.62 7.14
C HIS A 293 3.26 -4.83 7.72
N LYS A 294 4.56 -4.66 8.02
CA LYS A 294 5.41 -5.71 8.64
C LYS A 294 4.89 -6.20 9.99
N ARG A 295 4.13 -5.39 10.73
CA ARG A 295 3.52 -5.80 12.01
C ARG A 295 2.12 -6.37 11.84
N ILE A 296 1.31 -5.78 10.97
CA ILE A 296 -0.11 -6.14 10.81
C ILE A 296 -0.30 -7.52 10.17
N PHE A 297 0.47 -7.88 9.13
CA PHE A 297 0.28 -9.18 8.47
C PHE A 297 0.57 -10.40 9.38
N PRO A 298 1.65 -10.40 10.20
CA PRO A 298 1.83 -11.41 11.24
C PRO A 298 0.69 -11.45 12.26
N ILE A 299 0.15 -10.29 12.65
CA ILE A 299 -1.01 -10.19 13.54
C ILE A 299 -2.25 -10.86 12.93
N PHE A 300 -2.55 -10.60 11.65
CA PHE A 300 -3.64 -11.27 10.94
C PHE A 300 -3.42 -12.78 10.82
N HIS A 301 -2.19 -13.21 10.52
CA HIS A 301 -1.84 -14.63 10.47
C HIS A 301 -2.06 -15.31 11.83
N TYR A 302 -1.68 -14.67 12.92
CA TYR A 302 -1.90 -15.17 14.28
C TYR A 302 -3.39 -15.21 14.65
N ALA A 303 -4.14 -14.17 14.30
CA ALA A 303 -5.58 -14.06 14.60
C ALA A 303 -6.40 -15.19 13.95
N LEU A 304 -6.04 -15.58 12.72
CA LEU A 304 -6.79 -16.55 11.94
C LEU A 304 -6.65 -18.00 12.45
N ASN A 305 -7.77 -18.72 12.48
CA ASN A 305 -7.79 -20.17 12.66
C ASN A 305 -7.03 -20.88 11.51
N PRO A 306 -6.57 -22.13 11.69
CA PRO A 306 -6.06 -22.94 10.57
C PRO A 306 -7.08 -22.95 9.43
N ASN A 307 -6.64 -22.67 8.21
CA ASN A 307 -7.48 -22.49 7.01
C ASN A 307 -8.46 -21.29 7.05
N GLY A 308 -8.29 -20.35 7.99
CA GLY A 308 -9.03 -19.09 7.99
C GLY A 308 -8.66 -18.20 6.79
N PHE A 309 -9.53 -17.24 6.48
CA PHE A 309 -9.41 -16.37 5.31
C PHE A 309 -9.09 -14.92 5.68
N LEU A 310 -8.30 -14.26 4.83
CA LEU A 310 -8.05 -12.83 4.87
C LEU A 310 -8.58 -12.22 3.57
N ILE A 311 -9.39 -11.16 3.68
CA ILE A 311 -9.83 -10.35 2.54
C ILE A 311 -9.31 -8.93 2.68
N LEU A 312 -8.76 -8.40 1.59
CA LEU A 312 -8.23 -7.04 1.46
C LEU A 312 -9.03 -6.25 0.41
N GLY A 313 -8.83 -4.93 0.34
CA GLY A 313 -9.42 -4.09 -0.71
C GLY A 313 -8.82 -4.37 -2.09
N ALA A 314 -9.52 -4.01 -3.17
CA ALA A 314 -9.07 -4.30 -4.54
C ALA A 314 -7.67 -3.75 -4.88
N SER A 315 -7.33 -2.56 -4.37
CA SER A 315 -6.03 -1.89 -4.53
C SER A 315 -4.96 -2.32 -3.52
N GLU A 316 -5.25 -3.33 -2.70
CA GLU A 316 -4.37 -3.78 -1.62
C GLU A 316 -3.80 -5.18 -1.91
N SER A 317 -2.58 -5.44 -1.46
CA SER A 317 -1.95 -6.74 -1.62
C SER A 317 -1.05 -7.08 -0.44
N ILE A 318 -0.77 -8.37 -0.25
CA ILE A 318 0.12 -8.87 0.79
C ILE A 318 1.61 -8.67 0.45
N GLY A 319 1.96 -8.30 -0.79
CA GLY A 319 3.34 -8.03 -1.21
C GLY A 319 4.38 -9.06 -0.74
N VAL A 320 5.34 -8.60 0.08
CA VAL A 320 6.47 -9.39 0.62
C VAL A 320 6.03 -10.47 1.62
N PHE A 321 4.77 -10.49 2.06
CA PHE A 321 4.22 -11.46 3.02
C PHE A 321 3.50 -12.65 2.36
N ALA A 322 3.80 -12.91 1.08
CA ALA A 322 3.28 -14.07 0.35
C ALA A 322 3.63 -15.43 1.00
N ASP A 323 4.63 -15.46 1.88
CA ASP A 323 5.01 -16.66 2.63
C ASP A 323 4.02 -17.03 3.74
N LEU A 324 3.15 -16.11 4.17
CA LEU A 324 2.18 -16.34 5.24
C LEU A 324 0.79 -16.76 4.73
N PHE A 325 0.44 -16.42 3.48
CA PHE A 325 -0.91 -16.64 2.93
C PHE A 325 -0.89 -17.23 1.51
N TYR A 326 -1.80 -18.17 1.23
CA TYR A 326 -2.09 -18.63 -0.14
C TYR A 326 -3.13 -17.73 -0.79
N LEU A 327 -2.94 -17.37 -2.06
CA LEU A 327 -3.93 -16.62 -2.83
C LEU A 327 -5.06 -17.56 -3.28
N VAL A 328 -6.30 -17.21 -2.92
CA VAL A 328 -7.52 -17.95 -3.30
C VAL A 328 -8.21 -17.25 -4.47
N ASP A 329 -8.35 -15.92 -4.41
CA ASP A 329 -8.95 -15.13 -5.47
C ASP A 329 -8.14 -13.84 -5.70
N LYS A 330 -7.61 -13.68 -6.91
CA LYS A 330 -6.80 -12.51 -7.30
C LYS A 330 -7.64 -11.24 -7.45
N LYS A 331 -8.88 -11.35 -7.92
CA LYS A 331 -9.74 -10.22 -8.26
C LYS A 331 -10.30 -9.55 -7.00
N CYS A 332 -10.74 -10.36 -6.04
CA CYS A 332 -11.29 -9.92 -4.76
C CYS A 332 -10.24 -9.90 -3.63
N ARG A 333 -8.96 -10.19 -3.94
CA ARG A 333 -7.83 -10.20 -2.99
C ARG A 333 -8.15 -11.04 -1.74
N ILE A 334 -8.59 -12.27 -1.96
CA ILE A 334 -8.91 -13.24 -0.90
C ILE A 334 -7.72 -14.20 -0.76
N TYR A 335 -7.29 -14.40 0.48
CA TYR A 335 -6.18 -15.25 0.85
C TYR A 335 -6.57 -16.23 1.96
N THR A 336 -5.89 -17.36 2.07
CA THR A 336 -6.06 -18.32 3.18
C THR A 336 -4.74 -18.51 3.92
N LYS A 337 -4.82 -18.79 5.23
CA LYS A 337 -3.66 -18.93 6.12
C LYS A 337 -2.80 -20.15 5.72
N LYS A 338 -1.48 -19.95 5.56
CA LYS A 338 -0.53 -21.07 5.45
C LYS A 338 -0.17 -21.64 6.81
N SER A 339 0.03 -22.96 6.88
CA SER A 339 0.51 -23.68 8.06
C SER A 339 2.03 -23.54 8.25
N VAL A 340 2.49 -22.30 8.41
CA VAL A 340 3.90 -21.96 8.70
C VAL A 340 3.99 -21.42 10.12
N ALA A 341 5.07 -21.74 10.84
CA ALA A 341 5.32 -21.19 12.17
C ALA A 341 5.43 -19.66 12.08
N THR A 342 4.52 -18.94 12.74
CA THR A 342 4.52 -17.48 12.75
C THR A 342 5.75 -16.99 13.52
N PRO A 343 6.66 -16.20 12.92
CA PRO A 343 7.74 -15.57 13.68
C PRO A 343 7.14 -14.55 14.64
N LEU A 344 6.99 -14.92 15.91
CA LEU A 344 6.54 -14.02 16.96
C LEU A 344 7.69 -13.07 17.33
N MET A 345 7.72 -11.89 16.72
CA MET A 345 8.27 -10.69 17.35
C MET A 345 7.10 -9.83 17.82
N LEU A 346 6.42 -10.30 18.87
CA LEU A 346 5.42 -9.51 19.60
C LEU A 346 6.15 -8.78 20.73
N ASP A 347 6.72 -7.61 20.41
CA ASP A 347 7.14 -6.66 21.44
C ASP A 347 5.94 -5.74 21.74
N PHE A 348 4.88 -6.32 22.33
CA PHE A 348 3.85 -5.49 22.94
C PHE A 348 4.52 -4.88 24.17
N LEU A 349 4.92 -3.61 24.07
CA LEU A 349 5.39 -2.82 25.20
C LEU A 349 4.49 -3.15 26.39
N ALA A 350 5.10 -3.78 27.39
CA ALA A 350 4.43 -4.30 28.56
C ALA A 350 3.44 -3.25 29.07
N ALA A 351 2.16 -3.59 28.98
CA ALA A 351 1.09 -2.84 29.59
C ALA A 351 1.31 -2.85 31.12
N GLU A 352 2.08 -1.89 31.63
CA GLU A 352 2.18 -1.56 33.06
C GLU A 352 0.86 -1.03 33.65
N HIS A 353 -0.28 -1.19 32.95
CA HIS A 353 -1.61 -1.00 33.50
C HIS A 353 -2.46 -2.28 33.57
N ALA A 354 -1.85 -3.47 33.37
CA ALA A 354 -2.50 -4.77 33.53
C ALA A 354 -2.39 -5.37 34.95
N ILE A 355 -2.32 -4.54 36.00
CA ILE A 355 -2.53 -4.95 37.41
C ILE A 355 -3.78 -4.29 38.04
N ALA A 356 -4.58 -3.53 37.27
CA ALA A 356 -5.85 -2.98 37.77
C ALA A 356 -7.11 -3.73 37.31
N PHE A 357 -6.99 -4.89 36.65
CA PHE A 357 -8.13 -5.65 36.09
C PHE A 357 -8.25 -7.10 36.59
N GLN A 358 -7.56 -7.45 37.68
CA GLN A 358 -7.84 -8.66 38.47
C GLN A 358 -8.40 -8.28 39.84
N ASN A 359 -9.60 -7.71 39.85
CA ASN A 359 -10.58 -7.85 40.93
C ASN A 359 -11.86 -7.13 40.51
N ARG A 360 -12.71 -7.81 39.74
CA ARG A 360 -14.14 -7.50 39.62
C ARG A 360 -14.89 -8.63 38.91
N SER A 361 -15.00 -9.75 39.62
CA SER A 361 -16.04 -10.75 39.39
C SER A 361 -16.30 -11.56 40.67
N LYS A 362 -16.84 -10.86 41.67
CA LYS A 362 -17.77 -11.35 42.70
C LYS A 362 -18.00 -10.23 43.70
N ASP A 363 -19.09 -9.51 43.53
CA ASP A 363 -20.04 -9.18 44.60
C ASP A 363 -21.12 -8.28 43.99
N GLU A 364 -22.24 -8.90 43.65
CA GLU A 364 -23.54 -8.25 43.82
C GLU A 364 -23.78 -8.16 45.32
N THR A 365 -23.74 -6.95 45.86
CA THR A 365 -24.64 -6.40 46.89
C THR A 365 -24.08 -5.08 47.42
N ASP A 366 -24.94 -4.06 47.44
CA ASP A 366 -24.87 -2.81 48.20
C ASP A 366 -23.59 -1.96 48.19
N GLY A 367 -23.73 -0.71 47.73
CA GLY A 367 -22.81 0.36 48.13
C GLY A 367 -22.66 1.51 47.14
N LEU A 368 -23.59 2.46 47.19
CA LEU A 368 -23.53 3.84 46.71
C LEU A 368 -22.15 4.36 46.23
N SER A 369 -22.02 4.59 44.92
CA SER A 369 -21.12 5.62 44.42
C SER A 369 -21.82 6.97 44.57
N SER A 370 -21.25 7.81 45.43
CA SER A 370 -21.54 9.23 45.65
C SER A 370 -22.18 9.92 44.43
N GLY A 371 -23.51 9.90 44.38
CA GLY A 371 -24.28 10.88 43.62
C GLY A 371 -23.95 12.21 44.26
N SER A 372 -23.33 13.09 43.51
CA SER A 372 -23.12 14.46 43.94
C SER A 372 -24.46 14.97 44.50
N TRP A 373 -24.46 15.57 45.69
CA TRP A 373 -25.65 16.24 46.24
C TRP A 373 -26.32 17.16 45.20
N LEU A 374 -25.51 17.66 44.26
CA LEU A 374 -25.90 18.43 43.08
C LEU A 374 -26.82 17.69 42.09
N ASP A 375 -26.68 16.37 41.92
CA ASP A 375 -27.48 15.58 40.97
C ASP A 375 -28.85 15.21 41.56
N VAL A 376 -28.90 14.95 42.87
CA VAL A 376 -30.18 14.80 43.60
C VAL A 376 -30.92 16.13 43.65
N GLN A 377 -30.22 17.25 43.86
CA GLN A 377 -30.80 18.59 43.83
C GLN A 377 -31.33 18.95 42.43
N LYS A 378 -30.59 18.64 41.35
CA LYS A 378 -31.04 18.85 39.97
C LYS A 378 -32.26 18.01 39.60
N GLU A 379 -32.38 16.79 40.11
CA GLU A 379 -33.54 15.92 39.85
C GLU A 379 -34.75 16.38 40.70
N ALA A 380 -34.54 16.76 41.96
CA ALA A 380 -35.58 17.34 42.81
C ALA A 380 -36.12 18.67 42.25
N ASP A 381 -35.24 19.57 41.81
CA ASP A 381 -35.62 20.84 41.18
C ASP A 381 -36.38 20.60 39.87
N ARG A 382 -35.99 19.60 39.07
CA ARG A 382 -36.71 19.21 37.85
C ARG A 382 -38.13 18.73 38.15
N ILE A 383 -38.31 17.92 39.20
CA ILE A 383 -39.61 17.41 39.61
C ILE A 383 -40.50 18.54 40.15
N VAL A 384 -39.97 19.43 41.00
CA VAL A 384 -40.72 20.57 41.55
C VAL A 384 -41.11 21.56 40.44
N LEU A 385 -40.19 21.89 39.53
CA LEU A 385 -40.46 22.77 38.39
C LEU A 385 -41.48 22.15 37.42
N SER A 386 -41.56 20.83 37.31
CA SER A 386 -42.57 20.17 36.47
C SER A 386 -44.00 20.28 37.02
N LYS A 387 -44.16 20.38 38.35
CA LYS A 387 -45.47 20.38 39.02
C LYS A 387 -45.96 21.77 39.50
N TYR A 388 -45.05 22.69 39.81
CA TYR A 388 -45.39 23.95 40.51
C TYR A 388 -44.87 25.22 39.82
N ALA A 389 -44.17 25.13 38.69
CA ALA A 389 -43.70 26.32 37.97
C ALA A 389 -44.82 26.94 37.10
N PRO A 390 -44.94 28.29 37.06
CA PRO A 390 -45.84 28.98 36.14
C PRO A 390 -45.44 28.71 34.67
N ALA A 391 -46.41 28.80 33.76
CA ALA A 391 -46.16 28.62 32.34
C ALA A 391 -45.18 29.70 31.83
N GLY A 392 -44.15 29.29 31.11
CA GLY A 392 -43.13 30.21 30.60
C GLY A 392 -42.27 29.62 29.50
N VAL A 393 -41.53 30.49 28.83
CA VAL A 393 -40.64 30.15 27.71
C VAL A 393 -39.34 30.91 27.82
N VAL A 394 -38.24 30.25 27.49
CA VAL A 394 -36.92 30.89 27.33
C VAL A 394 -36.71 31.21 25.86
N ILE A 395 -36.39 32.46 25.55
CA ILE A 395 -36.15 32.94 24.18
C ILE A 395 -34.73 33.45 24.00
N ASN A 396 -34.19 33.31 22.78
CA ASN A 396 -32.96 33.98 22.35
C ASN A 396 -33.22 35.43 21.91
N SER A 397 -32.16 36.14 21.51
CA SER A 397 -32.23 37.52 21.00
C SER A 397 -33.04 37.70 19.70
N GLN A 398 -33.30 36.60 18.97
CA GLN A 398 -34.08 36.49 17.74
C GLN A 398 -35.56 36.14 17.98
N LEU A 399 -35.97 36.02 19.25
CA LEU A 399 -37.32 35.65 19.69
C LEU A 399 -37.70 34.18 19.44
N ASP A 400 -36.72 33.31 19.17
CA ASP A 400 -36.94 31.87 19.03
C ASP A 400 -36.96 31.20 20.41
N ILE A 401 -37.92 30.30 20.61
CA ILE A 401 -38.10 29.56 21.85
C ILE A 401 -37.06 28.44 21.93
N ILE A 402 -36.20 28.51 22.93
CA ILE A 402 -35.16 27.51 23.21
C ILE A 402 -35.70 26.41 24.13
N GLN A 403 -36.58 26.81 25.07
CA GLN A 403 -37.09 25.89 26.07
C GLN A 403 -38.50 26.30 26.52
N PHE A 404 -39.41 25.33 26.52
CA PHE A 404 -40.73 25.45 27.14
C PHE A 404 -40.65 25.05 28.63
N ARG A 405 -41.34 25.80 29.50
CA ARG A 405 -41.44 25.55 30.94
C ARG A 405 -42.91 25.55 31.34
N GLY A 406 -43.40 24.45 31.92
CA GLY A 406 -44.82 24.31 32.31
C GLY A 406 -45.78 24.11 31.13
N ARG A 407 -47.09 24.29 31.36
CA ARG A 407 -48.15 24.12 30.35
C ARG A 407 -48.39 25.42 29.57
N THR A 408 -47.70 25.60 28.44
CA THR A 408 -47.78 26.83 27.63
C THR A 408 -48.89 26.83 26.57
N GLY A 409 -49.61 25.71 26.37
CA GLY A 409 -50.62 25.56 25.33
C GLY A 409 -51.89 26.42 25.48
N VAL A 410 -52.05 27.13 26.61
CA VAL A 410 -53.11 28.13 26.80
C VAL A 410 -52.77 29.45 26.11
N TYR A 411 -51.47 29.78 26.01
CA TYR A 411 -50.97 31.07 25.51
C TYR A 411 -50.27 30.96 24.14
N LEU A 412 -49.70 29.80 23.82
CA LEU A 412 -48.94 29.55 22.60
C LEU A 412 -49.54 28.39 21.78
N GLU A 413 -49.70 28.59 20.47
CA GLU A 413 -50.15 27.57 19.52
C GLU A 413 -49.31 27.58 18.24
N PRO A 414 -49.09 26.43 17.58
CA PRO A 414 -48.39 26.39 16.30
C PRO A 414 -49.18 27.14 15.23
N ALA A 415 -48.54 28.07 14.51
CA ALA A 415 -49.16 28.71 13.35
C ALA A 415 -49.42 27.69 12.24
N SER A 416 -50.57 27.81 11.55
CA SER A 416 -50.90 27.01 10.37
C SER A 416 -49.91 27.32 9.23
N GLY A 417 -49.05 26.37 8.87
CA GLY A 417 -48.04 26.53 7.81
C GLY A 417 -46.69 25.92 8.17
N ILE A 418 -45.61 26.56 7.72
CA ILE A 418 -44.22 26.10 7.97
C ILE A 418 -43.94 26.11 9.47
N PRO A 419 -43.43 25.02 10.06
CA PRO A 419 -43.12 24.95 11.48
C PRO A 419 -42.15 26.07 11.87
N SER A 420 -42.56 26.94 12.80
CA SER A 420 -41.71 28.01 13.33
C SER A 420 -41.78 28.01 14.85
N VAL A 421 -40.62 27.98 15.49
CA VAL A 421 -40.45 28.05 16.96
C VAL A 421 -40.36 29.48 17.47
N ASN A 422 -40.77 30.46 16.66
CA ASN A 422 -40.68 31.88 17.01
C ASN A 422 -41.85 32.30 17.92
N LEU A 423 -41.54 32.95 19.05
CA LEU A 423 -42.52 33.31 20.07
C LEU A 423 -43.65 34.20 19.55
N LEU A 424 -43.37 35.14 18.64
CA LEU A 424 -44.39 36.01 18.07
C LEU A 424 -45.30 35.30 17.08
N LYS A 425 -44.78 34.29 16.37
CA LYS A 425 -45.57 33.46 15.43
C LYS A 425 -46.40 32.41 16.15
N MET A 426 -45.99 32.01 17.34
CA MET A 426 -46.71 31.04 18.17
C MET A 426 -47.69 31.69 19.16
N ALA A 427 -47.72 33.02 19.30
CA ALA A 427 -48.60 33.70 20.26
C ALA A 427 -50.05 33.76 19.74
N ARG A 428 -51.03 33.43 20.61
CA ARG A 428 -52.46 33.54 20.29
C ARG A 428 -52.92 34.99 20.08
N ASP A 429 -54.01 35.14 19.33
CA ASP A 429 -54.64 36.44 19.03
C ASP A 429 -54.95 37.25 20.31
N GLY A 430 -54.54 38.51 20.31
CA GLY A 430 -54.62 39.43 21.46
C GLY A 430 -53.33 39.58 22.27
N LEU A 431 -52.40 38.62 22.20
CA LEU A 431 -51.10 38.70 22.89
C LEU A 431 -49.98 39.36 22.07
N PHE A 432 -50.11 39.42 20.74
CA PHE A 432 -49.02 39.80 19.82
C PHE A 432 -48.40 41.18 20.12
N ALA A 433 -49.22 42.24 20.16
CA ALA A 433 -48.76 43.61 20.43
C ALA A 433 -48.28 43.79 21.88
N GLY A 434 -48.90 43.05 22.80
CA GLY A 434 -48.56 42.97 24.22
C GLY A 434 -47.15 42.42 24.46
N LEU A 435 -46.88 41.28 23.86
CA LEU A 435 -45.66 40.52 24.03
C LEU A 435 -44.49 41.15 23.27
N ARG A 436 -44.72 41.65 22.04
CA ARG A 436 -43.68 42.35 21.25
C ARG A 436 -43.12 43.58 21.96
N ALA A 437 -43.98 44.42 22.55
CA ALA A 437 -43.48 45.62 23.24
C ALA A 437 -42.77 45.27 24.56
N ALA A 438 -43.24 44.26 25.30
CA ALA A 438 -42.61 43.82 26.55
C ALA A 438 -41.20 43.24 26.31
N VAL A 439 -41.03 42.41 25.27
CA VAL A 439 -39.72 41.84 24.92
C VAL A 439 -38.77 42.90 24.35
N ASN A 440 -39.26 43.83 23.51
CA ASN A 440 -38.44 44.91 22.99
C ASN A 440 -37.98 45.87 24.10
N GLN A 441 -38.82 46.16 25.09
CA GLN A 441 -38.45 46.97 26.24
C GLN A 441 -37.43 46.24 27.12
N ALA A 442 -37.64 44.95 27.41
CA ALA A 442 -36.66 44.15 28.16
C ALA A 442 -35.32 44.03 27.42
N LYS A 443 -35.32 43.94 26.09
CA LYS A 443 -34.10 43.91 25.26
C LYS A 443 -33.35 45.24 25.24
N LYS A 444 -34.07 46.37 25.24
CA LYS A 444 -33.47 47.72 25.20
C LYS A 444 -32.94 48.17 26.56
N GLU A 445 -33.69 47.90 27.62
CA GLU A 445 -33.41 48.42 28.98
C GLU A 445 -32.73 47.37 29.87
N ASN A 446 -32.73 46.09 29.49
CA ASN A 446 -32.16 44.96 30.24
C ASN A 446 -32.65 44.87 31.70
N ILE A 447 -33.93 45.18 31.90
CA ILE A 447 -34.64 45.12 33.19
C ILE A 447 -35.83 44.16 33.11
N LEU A 448 -36.33 43.73 34.28
CA LEU A 448 -37.59 43.01 34.41
C LEU A 448 -38.75 43.90 33.93
N VAL A 449 -39.49 43.46 32.91
CA VAL A 449 -40.69 44.17 32.40
C VAL A 449 -41.93 43.35 32.75
N LYS A 450 -42.86 43.97 33.48
CA LYS A 450 -44.18 43.39 33.80
C LYS A 450 -45.25 44.10 32.99
N ARG A 451 -46.10 43.35 32.31
CA ARG A 451 -47.22 43.89 31.55
C ARG A 451 -48.52 43.21 31.98
N GLU A 452 -49.41 44.00 32.55
CA GLU A 452 -50.70 43.54 33.07
C GLU A 452 -51.85 43.84 32.11
N GLY A 453 -52.91 43.03 32.13
CA GLY A 453 -54.15 43.29 31.39
C GLY A 453 -54.14 42.94 29.90
N LEU A 454 -53.27 42.01 29.46
CA LEU A 454 -53.35 41.46 28.10
C LEU A 454 -54.53 40.49 28.01
N HIS A 455 -55.12 40.33 26.82
CA HIS A 455 -56.27 39.46 26.65
C HIS A 455 -55.96 38.33 25.66
N VAL A 456 -56.23 37.09 26.04
CA VAL A 456 -56.16 35.92 25.16
C VAL A 456 -57.58 35.59 24.68
N LEU A 457 -57.76 35.51 23.37
CA LEU A 457 -59.00 35.04 22.77
C LEU A 457 -58.93 33.51 22.64
N GLN A 458 -59.76 32.79 23.40
CA GLN A 458 -59.92 31.34 23.29
C GLN A 458 -61.40 30.99 23.14
N ASN A 459 -61.78 30.34 22.02
CA ASN A 459 -63.15 29.91 21.75
C ASN A 459 -64.23 31.02 21.90
N GLY A 460 -63.89 32.27 21.55
CA GLY A 460 -64.81 33.42 21.68
C GLY A 460 -64.91 34.03 23.09
N GLN A 461 -64.14 33.55 24.07
CA GLN A 461 -64.02 34.14 25.41
C GLN A 461 -62.64 34.82 25.58
N SER A 462 -62.65 36.00 26.22
CA SER A 462 -61.46 36.83 26.46
C SER A 462 -60.96 36.64 27.89
N PHE A 463 -59.75 36.12 28.06
CA PHE A 463 -59.14 35.89 29.37
C PHE A 463 -58.02 36.90 29.64
N PRO A 464 -58.03 37.62 30.78
CA PRO A 464 -56.93 38.52 31.14
C PRO A 464 -55.68 37.73 31.56
N VAL A 465 -54.52 38.13 31.03
CA VAL A 465 -53.21 37.50 31.22
C VAL A 465 -52.18 38.58 31.52
N ASN A 466 -51.34 38.31 32.51
CA ASN A 466 -50.18 39.11 32.87
C ASN A 466 -48.91 38.42 32.37
N VAL A 467 -47.99 39.20 31.78
CA VAL A 467 -46.74 38.70 31.20
C VAL A 467 -45.54 39.37 31.87
N ASP A 468 -44.63 38.56 32.40
CA ASP A 468 -43.34 39.02 32.93
C ASP A 468 -42.21 38.61 31.96
N VAL A 469 -41.35 39.54 31.58
CA VAL A 469 -40.14 39.28 30.78
C VAL A 469 -38.91 39.59 31.62
N VAL A 470 -38.11 38.55 31.92
CA VAL A 470 -36.92 38.61 32.78
C VAL A 470 -35.66 38.37 31.95
N PRO A 471 -34.70 39.31 31.88
CA PRO A 471 -33.40 39.03 31.27
C PRO A 471 -32.59 38.08 32.17
N ILE A 472 -32.02 37.02 31.59
CA ILE A 472 -31.21 36.05 32.33
C ILE A 472 -29.78 36.60 32.42
N THR A 473 -29.27 36.85 33.63
CA THR A 473 -27.89 37.26 33.86
C THR A 473 -27.09 36.08 34.42
N GLY A 474 -25.96 35.75 33.77
CA GLY A 474 -25.11 34.59 34.08
C GLY A 474 -23.77 34.69 33.34
N PRO A 475 -22.95 33.62 33.23
CA PRO A 475 -21.67 33.62 32.52
C PRO A 475 -21.79 33.78 30.99
N PHE A 476 -22.98 34.09 30.49
CA PHE A 476 -23.34 34.31 29.09
C PHE A 476 -23.30 35.82 28.79
N SER A 477 -23.09 36.18 27.53
CA SER A 477 -23.04 37.58 27.08
C SER A 477 -24.31 38.32 27.49
N LYS A 478 -24.19 39.54 28.02
CA LYS A 478 -25.35 40.37 28.41
C LYS A 478 -26.32 40.49 27.22
N GLY A 479 -27.57 40.08 27.40
CA GLY A 479 -28.66 40.30 26.42
C GLY A 479 -28.96 39.14 25.46
N GLU A 480 -28.38 37.95 25.65
CA GLU A 480 -28.63 36.80 24.77
C GLU A 480 -29.93 36.04 25.05
N TYR A 481 -30.40 36.00 26.30
CA TYR A 481 -31.55 35.17 26.71
C TYR A 481 -32.54 35.90 27.62
N PHE A 482 -33.83 35.70 27.35
CA PHE A 482 -34.93 36.24 28.14
C PHE A 482 -35.88 35.11 28.56
N LEU A 483 -36.39 35.18 29.79
CA LEU A 483 -37.42 34.30 30.32
C LEU A 483 -38.76 35.04 30.31
N VAL A 484 -39.74 34.50 29.59
CA VAL A 484 -41.11 35.01 29.54
C VAL A 484 -42.01 34.13 30.40
N LEU A 485 -42.72 34.69 31.37
CA LEU A 485 -43.65 33.99 32.27
C LEU A 485 -45.07 34.52 32.08
N PHE A 486 -46.04 33.62 32.04
CA PHE A 486 -47.47 33.92 31.91
C PHE A 486 -48.18 33.67 33.25
N ARG A 487 -49.06 34.60 33.66
CA ARG A 487 -49.90 34.50 34.87
C ARG A 487 -51.33 34.90 34.55
N ASP A 488 -52.31 34.28 35.19
CA ASP A 488 -53.73 34.61 35.00
C ASP A 488 -54.10 35.89 35.76
N GLY A 489 -54.85 36.78 35.10
CA GLY A 489 -55.42 38.00 35.69
C GLY A 489 -56.84 37.79 36.20
N VAL A 490 -57.29 38.62 37.13
CA VAL A 490 -58.68 38.61 37.63
C VAL A 490 -59.50 39.67 36.87
N SER A 491 -60.63 39.27 36.26
CA SER A 491 -61.48 40.15 35.44
C SER A 491 -62.27 41.19 36.26
N GLN A 492 -62.29 42.45 35.82
CA GLN A 492 -63.29 43.46 36.22
C GLN A 492 -64.10 43.92 34.98
N PRO A 493 -65.44 44.04 35.05
CA PRO A 493 -66.27 44.47 33.92
C PRO A 493 -66.37 46.01 33.80
N LEU A 494 -66.34 46.53 32.56
CA LEU A 494 -66.59 47.94 32.20
C LEU A 494 -67.83 48.08 31.29
N PRO A 495 -68.49 49.25 31.25
CA PRO A 495 -69.87 49.44 30.78
C PRO A 495 -70.01 49.98 29.34
N ASP A 496 -71.10 49.59 28.68
CA ASP A 496 -71.54 49.99 27.33
C ASP A 496 -72.01 51.45 27.21
N ARG A 497 -71.71 52.09 26.07
CA ARG A 497 -72.50 53.21 25.53
C ARG A 497 -72.54 53.20 23.99
N ALA A 498 -73.76 53.17 23.46
CA ALA A 498 -74.09 53.29 22.04
C ALA A 498 -74.68 54.68 21.68
N ASN A 499 -74.30 55.14 20.48
CA ASN A 499 -75.02 55.92 19.46
C ASN A 499 -75.91 57.13 19.81
N SER A 500 -75.72 58.22 19.07
CA SER A 500 -76.80 59.03 18.46
C SER A 500 -76.26 59.95 17.35
N ALA A 501 -76.91 59.92 16.18
CA ALA A 501 -76.71 60.82 15.03
C ALA A 501 -78.06 61.50 14.70
N ILE A 502 -78.07 62.79 14.34
CA ILE A 502 -79.22 63.50 13.70
C ILE A 502 -78.68 64.62 12.78
N ALA A 503 -79.34 64.83 11.63
CA ALA A 503 -78.97 65.68 10.48
C ALA A 503 -80.02 66.76 10.08
N ALA A 504 -79.62 67.64 9.12
CA ALA A 504 -80.35 68.51 8.15
C ALA A 504 -80.62 70.01 8.51
N PRO A 505 -80.92 70.98 7.58
CA PRO A 505 -80.96 71.01 6.07
C PRO A 505 -80.34 72.32 5.38
N GLU A 506 -79.77 72.34 4.16
CA GLU A 506 -80.24 72.47 2.72
C GLU A 506 -80.17 73.82 1.94
N LEU A 507 -79.92 75.02 2.50
CA LEU A 507 -79.79 76.26 1.67
C LEU A 507 -78.34 76.61 1.23
N VAL A 508 -77.38 75.74 1.52
CA VAL A 508 -75.95 75.90 1.18
C VAL A 508 -75.55 75.07 -0.05
N GLN A 509 -76.48 74.30 -0.63
CA GLN A 509 -76.19 73.24 -1.61
C GLN A 509 -75.69 73.76 -2.98
N GLN A 510 -76.19 74.90 -3.46
CA GLN A 510 -75.91 75.37 -4.83
C GLN A 510 -74.60 76.14 -4.97
N ALA A 511 -74.18 76.89 -3.94
CA ALA A 511 -72.85 77.51 -3.91
C ALA A 511 -71.76 76.49 -3.58
N ARG A 512 -72.07 75.45 -2.78
CA ARG A 512 -71.17 74.31 -2.56
C ARG A 512 -70.97 73.47 -3.82
N ALA A 513 -72.01 73.23 -4.61
CA ALA A 513 -71.90 72.39 -5.81
C ALA A 513 -70.90 72.95 -6.86
N ALA A 514 -70.81 74.27 -7.03
CA ALA A 514 -69.85 74.86 -7.97
C ALA A 514 -68.39 74.79 -7.46
N ASP A 515 -68.20 75.00 -6.15
CA ASP A 515 -66.89 74.88 -5.48
C ASP A 515 -66.43 73.40 -5.40
N GLU A 516 -67.40 72.48 -5.26
CA GLU A 516 -67.21 71.04 -5.23
C GLU A 516 -66.85 70.49 -6.61
N ILE A 517 -67.41 71.04 -7.71
CA ILE A 517 -67.00 70.70 -9.08
C ILE A 517 -65.55 71.16 -9.35
N LEU A 518 -65.17 72.37 -8.96
CA LEU A 518 -63.79 72.87 -9.13
C LEU A 518 -62.79 72.01 -8.32
N ARG A 519 -63.16 71.66 -7.09
CA ARG A 519 -62.37 70.80 -6.21
C ARG A 519 -62.23 69.39 -6.75
N LEU A 520 -63.32 68.80 -7.26
CA LEU A 520 -63.32 67.48 -7.90
C LEU A 520 -62.49 67.49 -9.19
N GLN A 521 -62.51 68.56 -9.98
CA GLN A 521 -61.67 68.68 -11.17
C GLN A 521 -60.17 68.77 -10.82
N GLN A 522 -59.82 69.50 -9.77
CA GLN A 522 -58.45 69.54 -9.25
C GLN A 522 -58.02 68.19 -8.65
N GLU A 523 -58.93 67.48 -7.98
CA GLU A 523 -58.68 66.15 -7.41
C GLU A 523 -58.53 65.09 -8.52
N VAL A 524 -59.32 65.17 -9.60
CA VAL A 524 -59.16 64.32 -10.79
C VAL A 524 -57.83 64.62 -11.51
N ALA A 525 -57.43 65.88 -11.62
CA ALA A 525 -56.14 66.23 -12.22
C ALA A 525 -54.96 65.71 -11.36
N ALA A 526 -55.01 65.91 -10.04
CA ALA A 526 -53.99 65.45 -9.12
C ALA A 526 -53.90 63.91 -9.04
N THR A 527 -55.04 63.21 -9.06
CA THR A 527 -55.06 61.74 -9.10
C THR A 527 -54.54 61.20 -10.43
N LYS A 528 -54.76 61.90 -11.53
CA LYS A 528 -54.24 61.50 -12.85
C LYS A 528 -52.72 61.69 -12.95
N GLU A 529 -52.18 62.79 -12.44
CA GLU A 529 -50.72 62.97 -12.30
C GLU A 529 -50.10 61.93 -11.36
N TYR A 530 -50.76 61.63 -10.25
CA TYR A 530 -50.30 60.59 -9.32
C TYR A 530 -50.30 59.19 -9.96
N LEU A 531 -51.34 58.84 -10.72
CA LEU A 531 -51.38 57.57 -11.46
C LEU A 531 -50.30 57.49 -12.52
N GLN A 532 -50.03 58.59 -13.23
CA GLN A 532 -48.96 58.63 -14.22
C GLN A 532 -47.58 58.42 -13.56
N SER A 533 -47.33 59.08 -12.43
CA SER A 533 -46.11 58.85 -11.64
C SER A 533 -45.96 57.40 -11.17
N ILE A 534 -47.06 56.73 -10.80
CA ILE A 534 -47.02 55.32 -10.41
C ILE A 534 -46.72 54.43 -11.62
N ILE A 535 -47.31 54.72 -12.77
CA ILE A 535 -47.07 53.96 -14.01
C ILE A 535 -45.59 54.07 -14.40
N ASP A 536 -45.03 55.28 -14.40
CA ASP A 536 -43.62 55.51 -14.73
C ASP A 536 -42.69 54.80 -13.72
N GLN A 537 -43.03 54.79 -12.42
CA GLN A 537 -42.30 54.01 -11.41
C GLN A 537 -42.42 52.49 -11.61
N HIS A 538 -43.59 52.02 -12.05
CA HIS A 538 -43.82 50.60 -12.32
C HIS A 538 -43.07 50.13 -13.57
N GLU A 539 -43.00 50.96 -14.61
CA GLU A 539 -42.22 50.69 -15.81
C GLU A 539 -40.73 50.65 -15.49
N ALA A 540 -40.22 51.62 -14.73
CA ALA A 540 -38.83 51.61 -14.26
C ALA A 540 -38.50 50.35 -13.43
N ALA A 541 -39.38 49.98 -12.49
CA ALA A 541 -39.18 48.78 -11.68
C ALA A 541 -39.23 47.47 -12.52
N ASN A 542 -40.04 47.44 -13.59
CA ASN A 542 -40.09 46.30 -14.50
C ASN A 542 -38.85 46.20 -15.38
N GLU A 543 -38.28 47.33 -15.82
CA GLU A 543 -36.99 47.34 -16.52
C GLU A 543 -35.87 46.86 -15.59
N ASP A 544 -35.79 47.38 -14.38
CA ASP A 544 -34.81 46.92 -13.37
C ASP A 544 -34.92 45.41 -13.11
N LEU A 545 -36.15 44.88 -13.01
CA LEU A 545 -36.40 43.44 -12.87
C LEU A 545 -35.96 42.64 -14.09
N ARG A 546 -36.12 43.18 -15.30
CA ARG A 546 -35.63 42.52 -16.53
C ARG A 546 -34.12 42.49 -16.57
N TYR A 547 -33.46 43.60 -16.26
CA TYR A 547 -32.00 43.65 -16.18
C TYR A 547 -31.45 42.68 -15.14
N ALA A 548 -32.05 42.63 -13.94
CA ALA A 548 -31.66 41.67 -12.92
C ALA A 548 -31.84 40.22 -13.36
N ASN A 549 -32.89 39.91 -14.14
CA ASN A 549 -33.09 38.58 -14.70
C ASN A 549 -32.05 38.22 -15.78
N GLU A 550 -31.73 39.16 -16.67
CA GLU A 550 -30.69 38.95 -17.70
C GLU A 550 -29.31 38.76 -17.08
N GLU A 551 -28.97 39.51 -16.03
CA GLU A 551 -27.72 39.35 -15.29
C GLU A 551 -27.66 38.00 -14.56
N VAL A 552 -28.76 37.57 -13.92
CA VAL A 552 -28.86 36.24 -13.31
C VAL A 552 -28.73 35.14 -14.36
N GLN A 553 -29.36 35.29 -15.52
CA GLN A 553 -29.24 34.31 -16.60
C GLN A 553 -27.81 34.23 -17.14
N SER A 554 -27.17 35.37 -17.39
CA SER A 554 -25.76 35.43 -17.82
C SER A 554 -24.83 34.79 -16.79
N SER A 555 -25.03 35.08 -15.49
CA SER A 555 -24.25 34.47 -14.42
C SER A 555 -24.46 32.95 -14.35
N ASN A 556 -25.67 32.47 -14.63
CA ASN A 556 -25.96 31.05 -14.67
C ASN A 556 -25.29 30.36 -15.87
N GLU A 557 -25.24 31.00 -17.04
CA GLU A 557 -24.51 30.51 -18.22
C GLU A 557 -23.00 30.45 -17.97
N GLU A 558 -22.42 31.45 -17.31
CA GLU A 558 -21.01 31.43 -16.89
C GLU A 558 -20.73 30.31 -15.88
N LEU A 559 -21.61 30.11 -14.90
CA LEU A 559 -21.48 29.00 -13.94
C LEU A 559 -21.58 27.64 -14.63
N GLN A 560 -22.43 27.50 -15.64
CA GLN A 560 -22.55 26.27 -16.41
C GLN A 560 -21.29 26.00 -17.24
N SER A 561 -20.76 27.02 -17.92
CA SER A 561 -19.48 26.95 -18.64
C SER A 561 -18.31 26.56 -17.71
N MET A 562 -18.24 27.19 -16.54
CA MET A 562 -17.19 26.90 -15.56
C MET A 562 -17.32 25.48 -14.97
N ASN A 563 -18.55 24.95 -14.86
CA ASN A 563 -18.77 23.55 -14.51
C ASN A 563 -18.30 22.60 -15.62
N GLU A 564 -18.56 22.90 -16.89
CA GLU A 564 -18.07 22.10 -18.03
C GLU A 564 -16.54 22.10 -18.11
N GLU A 565 -15.88 23.24 -17.90
CA GLU A 565 -14.42 23.33 -17.83
C GLU A 565 -13.84 22.56 -16.63
N MET A 566 -14.54 22.56 -15.49
CA MET A 566 -14.13 21.78 -14.32
C MET A 566 -14.31 20.27 -14.53
N GLU A 567 -15.35 19.87 -15.24
CA GLU A 567 -15.61 18.46 -15.57
C GLU A 567 -14.57 17.91 -16.54
N THR A 568 -14.22 18.67 -17.58
CA THR A 568 -13.13 18.31 -18.51
C THR A 568 -11.78 18.23 -17.80
N SER A 569 -11.44 19.22 -16.97
CA SER A 569 -10.21 19.18 -16.15
C SER A 569 -10.17 17.96 -15.22
N LYS A 570 -11.32 17.54 -14.68
CA LYS A 570 -11.42 16.34 -13.85
C LYS A 570 -11.19 15.07 -14.67
N GLU A 571 -11.72 14.98 -15.89
CA GLU A 571 -11.48 13.85 -16.80
C GLU A 571 -10.01 13.73 -17.18
N GLU A 572 -9.33 14.84 -17.48
CA GLU A 572 -7.89 14.84 -17.78
C GLU A 572 -7.05 14.38 -16.58
N LEU A 573 -7.39 14.84 -15.37
CA LEU A 573 -6.72 14.38 -14.15
C LEU A 573 -6.99 12.91 -13.85
N GLN A 574 -8.18 12.41 -14.17
CA GLN A 574 -8.49 11.01 -14.01
C GLN A 574 -7.69 10.14 -14.98
N SER A 575 -7.59 10.57 -16.25
CA SER A 575 -6.78 9.91 -17.27
C SER A 575 -5.29 9.84 -16.89
N THR A 576 -4.70 10.96 -16.49
CA THR A 576 -3.28 10.99 -16.05
C THR A 576 -3.03 10.12 -14.82
N ASN A 577 -4.00 10.02 -13.91
CA ASN A 577 -3.89 9.16 -12.74
C ASN A 577 -3.99 7.67 -13.12
N GLU A 578 -4.81 7.31 -14.11
CA GLU A 578 -4.87 5.96 -14.69
C GLU A 578 -3.54 5.61 -15.39
N GLU A 579 -2.93 6.53 -16.15
CA GLU A 579 -1.60 6.34 -16.73
C GLU A 579 -0.50 6.17 -15.66
N LEU A 580 -0.52 6.97 -14.60
CA LEU A 580 0.44 6.80 -13.50
C LEU A 580 0.27 5.48 -12.77
N MET A 581 -0.97 5.04 -12.57
CA MET A 581 -1.27 3.77 -11.92
C MET A 581 -0.75 2.60 -12.76
N THR A 582 -1.00 2.60 -14.07
CA THR A 582 -0.49 1.58 -14.99
C THR A 582 1.04 1.55 -15.05
N LEU A 583 1.69 2.70 -15.10
CA LEU A 583 3.16 2.80 -15.09
C LEU A 583 3.75 2.30 -13.76
N ASN A 584 3.07 2.58 -12.65
CA ASN A 584 3.50 2.08 -11.35
C ASN A 584 3.34 0.56 -11.23
N GLU A 585 2.25 -0.01 -11.75
CA GLU A 585 2.08 -1.46 -11.84
C GLU A 585 3.16 -2.12 -12.74
N GLU A 586 3.54 -1.47 -13.84
CA GLU A 586 4.63 -1.95 -14.69
C GLU A 586 5.98 -1.92 -13.94
N LEU A 587 6.25 -0.84 -13.19
CA LEU A 587 7.46 -0.73 -12.36
C LEU A 587 7.50 -1.78 -11.25
N GLU A 588 6.39 -2.03 -10.57
CA GLU A 588 6.31 -3.11 -9.57
C GLU A 588 6.57 -4.47 -10.21
N THR A 589 6.00 -4.72 -11.39
CA THR A 589 6.20 -5.97 -12.13
C THR A 589 7.66 -6.12 -12.56
N ARG A 590 8.30 -5.06 -13.09
CA ARG A 590 9.74 -5.08 -13.43
C ARG A 590 10.60 -5.31 -12.20
N ASN A 591 10.29 -4.70 -11.07
CA ASN A 591 10.99 -4.94 -9.80
C ASN A 591 10.84 -6.39 -9.34
N MET A 592 9.65 -7.00 -9.47
CA MET A 592 9.47 -8.42 -9.16
C MET A 592 10.31 -9.32 -10.06
N VAL A 593 10.32 -9.07 -11.38
CA VAL A 593 11.15 -9.82 -12.34
C VAL A 593 12.63 -9.68 -12.01
N LEU A 594 13.11 -8.46 -11.71
CA LEU A 594 14.49 -8.21 -11.29
C LEU A 594 14.85 -8.95 -10.00
N ASN A 595 13.96 -8.94 -9.01
CA ASN A 595 14.17 -9.69 -7.77
C ASN A 595 14.21 -11.20 -8.01
N HIS A 596 13.37 -11.72 -8.91
CA HIS A 596 13.38 -13.13 -9.28
C HIS A 596 14.71 -13.53 -9.94
N VAL A 597 15.15 -12.78 -10.96
CA VAL A 597 16.43 -13.01 -11.63
C VAL A 597 17.61 -12.85 -10.66
N ASN A 598 17.53 -11.90 -9.72
CA ASN A 598 18.55 -11.72 -8.70
C ASN A 598 18.61 -12.92 -7.73
N ASN A 599 17.46 -13.46 -7.33
CA ASN A 599 17.39 -14.67 -6.51
C ASN A 599 17.92 -15.89 -7.25
N ASP A 600 17.58 -16.05 -8.54
CA ASP A 600 18.12 -17.12 -9.38
C ASP A 600 19.64 -17.02 -9.48
N MET A 601 20.19 -15.82 -9.69
CA MET A 601 21.64 -15.59 -9.70
C MET A 601 22.29 -15.97 -8.36
N ILE A 602 21.68 -15.60 -7.22
CA ILE A 602 22.19 -15.99 -5.89
C ILE A 602 22.14 -17.51 -5.71
N ASN A 603 21.07 -18.17 -6.16
CA ASN A 603 20.92 -19.62 -6.07
C ASN A 603 21.92 -20.35 -6.96
N LEU A 604 22.18 -19.84 -8.17
CA LEU A 604 23.23 -20.35 -9.06
C LEU A 604 24.62 -20.18 -8.44
N LEU A 605 24.93 -19.01 -7.88
CA LEU A 605 26.21 -18.81 -7.18
C LEU A 605 26.36 -19.74 -5.98
N ARG A 606 25.29 -20.01 -5.23
CA ARG A 606 25.29 -20.96 -4.09
C ARG A 606 25.45 -22.43 -4.52
N SER A 607 24.97 -22.82 -5.70
CA SER A 607 25.09 -24.20 -6.19
C SER A 607 26.48 -24.52 -6.73
N ILE A 608 27.22 -23.51 -7.18
CA ILE A 608 28.61 -23.65 -7.62
C ILE A 608 29.51 -23.93 -6.41
N LYS A 609 30.14 -25.11 -6.41
CA LYS A 609 31.07 -25.54 -5.35
C LYS A 609 32.46 -24.91 -5.45
N LEU A 610 32.83 -24.42 -6.62
CA LEU A 610 34.11 -23.74 -6.85
C LEU A 610 34.06 -22.33 -6.23
N PRO A 611 35.07 -21.89 -5.48
CA PRO A 611 35.20 -20.49 -5.07
C PRO A 611 35.12 -19.54 -6.26
N VAL A 612 34.13 -18.66 -6.30
CA VAL A 612 33.93 -17.62 -7.32
C VAL A 612 33.86 -16.26 -6.64
N LEU A 613 34.70 -15.34 -7.10
CA LEU A 613 34.72 -13.93 -6.67
C LEU A 613 34.58 -13.04 -7.91
N ILE A 614 33.63 -12.12 -7.87
CA ILE A 614 33.38 -11.14 -8.94
C ILE A 614 33.79 -9.76 -8.42
N LEU A 615 34.72 -9.13 -9.13
CA LEU A 615 35.19 -7.77 -8.86
C LEU A 615 34.71 -6.82 -9.95
N SER A 616 34.52 -5.55 -9.60
CA SER A 616 34.29 -4.43 -10.54
C SER A 616 35.60 -3.96 -11.20
N SER A 617 35.50 -3.01 -12.13
CA SER A 617 36.65 -2.41 -12.81
C SER A 617 37.61 -1.67 -11.87
N ASP A 618 37.13 -1.17 -10.74
CA ASP A 618 37.92 -0.57 -9.65
C ASP A 618 38.33 -1.60 -8.57
N LEU A 619 38.27 -2.90 -8.90
CA LEU A 619 38.68 -4.01 -8.05
C LEU A 619 37.95 -4.10 -6.70
N ARG A 620 36.69 -3.63 -6.66
CA ARG A 620 35.82 -3.81 -5.50
C ARG A 620 35.00 -5.08 -5.63
N ILE A 621 34.72 -5.70 -4.49
CA ILE A 621 33.93 -6.91 -4.44
C ILE A 621 32.50 -6.62 -4.84
N ARG A 622 32.03 -7.22 -5.93
CA ARG A 622 30.64 -7.10 -6.40
C ARG A 622 29.79 -8.24 -5.83
N ARG A 623 30.26 -9.48 -5.96
CA ARG A 623 29.59 -10.70 -5.48
C ARG A 623 30.61 -11.81 -5.24
N PHE A 624 30.24 -12.77 -4.41
CA PHE A 624 30.99 -14.00 -4.18
C PHE A 624 30.03 -15.12 -3.77
N ASN A 625 30.48 -16.36 -3.85
CA ASN A 625 29.73 -17.51 -3.36
C ASN A 625 30.26 -18.06 -2.02
N ALA A 626 29.51 -18.96 -1.40
CA ALA A 626 29.85 -19.55 -0.10
C ALA A 626 31.21 -20.28 -0.08
N ALA A 627 31.64 -20.83 -1.22
CA ALA A 627 32.97 -21.42 -1.33
C ALA A 627 34.08 -20.35 -1.27
N ALA A 628 33.86 -19.18 -1.87
CA ALA A 628 34.78 -18.05 -1.80
C ALA A 628 34.87 -17.41 -0.40
N GLU A 629 33.81 -17.48 0.42
CA GLU A 629 33.85 -17.01 1.82
C GLU A 629 35.00 -17.63 2.61
N LYS A 630 35.22 -18.94 2.45
CA LYS A 630 36.28 -19.68 3.15
C LYS A 630 37.68 -19.36 2.62
N VAL A 631 37.80 -19.26 1.30
CA VAL A 631 39.09 -19.04 0.63
C VAL A 631 39.60 -17.61 0.84
N PHE A 632 38.71 -16.63 0.73
CA PHE A 632 39.04 -15.21 0.83
C PHE A 632 38.78 -14.61 2.21
N ASN A 633 38.25 -15.40 3.16
CA ASN A 633 37.84 -14.93 4.49
C ASN A 633 36.86 -13.74 4.42
N LEU A 634 35.82 -13.88 3.58
CA LEU A 634 34.83 -12.83 3.31
C LEU A 634 33.59 -12.99 4.18
N ILE A 635 32.99 -11.86 4.53
CA ILE A 635 31.68 -11.77 5.19
C ILE A 635 30.72 -11.01 4.26
N GLY A 636 29.41 -11.27 4.35
CA GLY A 636 28.38 -10.60 3.54
C GLY A 636 28.45 -9.07 3.50
N THR A 637 29.05 -8.43 4.51
CA THR A 637 29.26 -6.97 4.58
C THR A 637 30.45 -6.44 3.78
N ASP A 638 31.29 -7.31 3.22
CA ASP A 638 32.49 -6.93 2.47
C ASP A 638 32.21 -6.60 0.99
N VAL A 639 30.96 -6.74 0.53
CA VAL A 639 30.53 -6.26 -0.78
C VAL A 639 30.75 -4.74 -0.87
N GLY A 640 31.47 -4.30 -1.90
CA GLY A 640 31.87 -2.91 -2.14
C GLY A 640 33.25 -2.53 -1.58
N ARG A 641 33.90 -3.40 -0.81
CA ARG A 641 35.28 -3.17 -0.34
C ARG A 641 36.31 -3.49 -1.45
N PRO A 642 37.43 -2.75 -1.53
CA PRO A 642 38.55 -3.11 -2.40
C PRO A 642 39.17 -4.45 -2.00
N ILE A 643 39.58 -5.26 -2.98
CA ILE A 643 40.20 -6.56 -2.73
C ILE A 643 41.51 -6.49 -1.94
N SER A 644 42.24 -5.36 -2.03
CA SER A 644 43.50 -5.12 -1.32
C SER A 644 43.36 -5.08 0.21
N ASN A 645 42.17 -4.77 0.72
CA ASN A 645 41.91 -4.72 2.17
C ASN A 645 41.61 -6.09 2.78
N ILE A 646 41.56 -7.14 1.96
CA ILE A 646 41.21 -8.48 2.38
C ILE A 646 42.44 -9.37 2.30
N LYS A 647 42.70 -10.11 3.38
CA LYS A 647 43.80 -11.08 3.43
C LYS A 647 43.26 -12.46 3.09
N PRO A 648 43.44 -12.95 1.84
CA PRO A 648 43.03 -14.30 1.48
C PRO A 648 43.83 -15.33 2.28
N ASN A 649 43.26 -16.53 2.41
CA ASN A 649 43.91 -17.66 3.06
C ASN A 649 44.91 -18.39 2.13
N ILE A 650 44.82 -18.10 0.83
CA ILE A 650 45.74 -18.59 -0.22
C ILE A 650 46.85 -17.56 -0.42
N ASP A 651 48.08 -18.03 -0.58
CA ASP A 651 49.22 -17.17 -0.89
C ASP A 651 49.22 -16.87 -2.40
N VAL A 652 48.65 -15.72 -2.76
CA VAL A 652 48.61 -15.25 -4.14
C VAL A 652 49.46 -13.97 -4.25
N PRO A 653 50.72 -14.07 -4.70
CA PRO A 653 51.51 -12.90 -4.99
C PRO A 653 50.85 -12.08 -6.11
N ASP A 654 50.75 -10.76 -5.92
CA ASP A 654 50.34 -9.77 -6.92
C ASP A 654 48.92 -9.94 -7.54
N LEU A 655 47.96 -10.48 -6.80
CA LEU A 655 46.56 -10.66 -7.26
C LEU A 655 45.95 -9.39 -7.88
N GLU A 656 46.25 -8.22 -7.31
CA GLU A 656 45.77 -6.92 -7.78
C GLU A 656 46.34 -6.59 -9.17
N GLN A 657 47.65 -6.73 -9.34
CA GLN A 657 48.31 -6.46 -10.62
C GLN A 657 47.87 -7.44 -11.71
N MET A 658 47.69 -8.71 -11.36
CA MET A 658 47.15 -9.72 -12.29
C MET A 658 45.73 -9.36 -12.73
N SER A 659 44.89 -8.90 -11.80
CA SER A 659 43.52 -8.48 -12.10
C SER A 659 43.49 -7.25 -13.02
N LEU A 660 44.33 -6.24 -12.76
CA LEU A 660 44.48 -5.07 -13.65
C LEU A 660 44.96 -5.49 -15.04
N LYS A 661 45.95 -6.38 -15.11
CA LYS A 661 46.47 -6.90 -16.38
C LYS A 661 45.39 -7.63 -17.19
N VAL A 662 44.48 -8.37 -16.55
CA VAL A 662 43.35 -9.04 -17.23
C VAL A 662 42.34 -8.02 -17.75
N ILE A 663 42.08 -6.95 -17.01
CA ILE A 663 41.21 -5.84 -17.45
C ILE A 663 41.81 -5.16 -18.68
N ASP A 664 43.11 -4.87 -18.67
CA ASP A 664 43.78 -4.16 -19.77
C ASP A 664 44.02 -5.04 -21.01
N THR A 665 44.44 -6.29 -20.81
CA THR A 665 44.83 -7.20 -21.92
C THR A 665 43.70 -8.05 -22.46
N LEU A 666 42.54 -8.11 -21.76
CA LEU A 666 41.38 -8.95 -22.08
C LEU A 666 41.66 -10.46 -22.12
N ASN A 667 42.87 -10.89 -21.76
CA ASN A 667 43.28 -12.29 -21.76
C ASN A 667 43.11 -12.88 -20.36
N SER A 668 42.59 -14.10 -20.27
CA SER A 668 42.52 -14.82 -19.00
C SER A 668 43.90 -15.25 -18.54
N ILE A 669 44.15 -15.17 -17.24
CA ILE A 669 45.38 -15.67 -16.59
C ILE A 669 45.01 -16.90 -15.77
N GLU A 670 45.73 -17.99 -16.00
CA GLU A 670 45.68 -19.21 -15.20
C GLU A 670 47.02 -19.40 -14.50
N GLN A 671 46.98 -19.69 -13.20
CA GLN A 671 48.17 -19.90 -12.39
C GLN A 671 47.91 -20.90 -11.27
N GLU A 672 48.84 -21.82 -11.07
CA GLU A 672 48.84 -22.71 -9.91
C GLU A 672 49.36 -21.97 -8.68
N VAL A 673 48.61 -22.02 -7.60
CA VAL A 673 48.91 -21.36 -6.31
C VAL A 673 48.75 -22.34 -5.17
N GLN A 674 49.45 -22.11 -4.07
CA GLN A 674 49.34 -22.93 -2.86
C GLN A 674 48.75 -22.12 -1.72
N ASP A 675 48.04 -22.80 -0.83
CA ASP A 675 47.65 -22.23 0.45
C ASP A 675 48.76 -22.36 1.51
N ARG A 676 48.48 -21.84 2.71
CA ARG A 676 49.40 -21.92 3.86
C ARG A 676 49.60 -23.35 4.40
N TRP A 677 48.81 -24.30 3.93
CA TRP A 677 48.86 -25.71 4.31
C TRP A 677 49.37 -26.59 3.17
N GLU A 678 50.08 -26.00 2.19
CA GLU A 678 50.66 -26.66 1.01
C GLU A 678 49.66 -27.31 0.04
N HIS A 679 48.36 -27.02 0.15
CA HIS A 679 47.35 -27.54 -0.78
C HIS A 679 47.39 -26.78 -2.11
N TRP A 680 47.32 -27.51 -3.21
CA TRP A 680 47.38 -26.93 -4.56
C TRP A 680 46.01 -26.51 -5.10
N TYR A 681 45.95 -25.27 -5.58
CA TYR A 681 44.81 -24.70 -6.30
C TYR A 681 45.23 -24.20 -7.69
N SER A 682 44.39 -24.42 -8.70
CA SER A 682 44.47 -23.66 -9.96
C SER A 682 43.59 -22.42 -9.84
N MET A 683 44.21 -21.24 -9.91
CA MET A 683 43.53 -19.95 -9.93
C MET A 683 43.35 -19.50 -11.38
N LEU A 684 42.12 -19.09 -11.72
CA LEU A 684 41.77 -18.59 -13.04
C LEU A 684 41.07 -17.24 -12.93
N ILE A 685 41.67 -16.22 -13.55
CA ILE A 685 41.16 -14.85 -13.63
C ILE A 685 40.67 -14.58 -15.04
N ARG A 686 39.41 -14.18 -15.19
CA ARG A 686 38.75 -13.91 -16.47
C ARG A 686 38.13 -12.50 -16.49
N PRO A 687 38.12 -11.80 -17.63
CA PRO A 687 37.43 -10.53 -17.73
C PRO A 687 35.91 -10.73 -17.65
N TYR A 688 35.23 -9.90 -16.86
CA TYR A 688 33.77 -9.85 -16.82
C TYR A 688 33.28 -8.88 -17.89
N ARG A 689 32.53 -9.39 -18.87
CA ARG A 689 31.98 -8.60 -19.98
C ARG A 689 30.48 -8.44 -19.81
N THR A 690 30.00 -7.21 -19.95
CA THR A 690 28.55 -6.92 -20.03
C THR A 690 28.00 -7.28 -21.40
N THR A 691 26.67 -7.30 -21.54
CA THR A 691 25.97 -7.53 -22.82
C THR A 691 26.37 -6.54 -23.91
N ASP A 692 26.80 -5.33 -23.53
CA ASP A 692 27.30 -4.29 -24.43
C ASP A 692 28.79 -4.45 -24.77
N ASN A 693 29.37 -5.60 -24.42
CA ASN A 693 30.78 -5.94 -24.62
C ASN A 693 31.76 -4.97 -23.94
N LYS A 694 31.30 -4.23 -22.91
CA LYS A 694 32.16 -3.40 -22.04
C LYS A 694 32.72 -4.26 -20.91
N ILE A 695 33.98 -4.04 -20.59
CA ILE A 695 34.65 -4.69 -19.46
C ILE A 695 34.12 -4.05 -18.18
N ASP A 696 33.50 -4.84 -17.33
CA ASP A 696 32.89 -4.40 -16.07
C ASP A 696 33.49 -5.19 -14.89
N GLY A 697 34.81 -5.40 -14.97
CA GLY A 697 35.64 -6.02 -13.94
C GLY A 697 36.17 -7.40 -14.30
N VAL A 698 36.40 -8.23 -13.27
CA VAL A 698 37.02 -9.57 -13.40
C VAL A 698 36.29 -10.61 -12.55
N ILE A 699 36.33 -11.86 -13.00
CA ILE A 699 35.91 -13.03 -12.25
C ILE A 699 37.15 -13.83 -11.90
N ILE A 700 37.34 -14.11 -10.60
CA ILE A 700 38.41 -14.95 -10.07
C ILE A 700 37.77 -16.25 -9.59
N THR A 701 38.34 -17.37 -10.02
CA THR A 701 37.90 -18.71 -9.63
C THR A 701 39.06 -19.56 -9.15
N PHE A 702 38.82 -20.44 -8.18
CA PHE A 702 39.80 -21.43 -7.72
C PHE A 702 39.26 -22.84 -7.92
N ALA A 703 40.10 -23.72 -8.48
CA ALA A 703 39.83 -25.14 -8.56
C ALA A 703 40.85 -25.89 -7.70
N ASP A 704 40.38 -26.78 -6.84
CA ASP A 704 41.24 -27.68 -6.08
C ASP A 704 41.85 -28.71 -7.04
N ILE A 705 43.18 -28.71 -7.13
CA ILE A 705 43.96 -29.64 -7.95
C ILE A 705 44.86 -30.53 -7.10
N ASP A 706 44.69 -30.53 -5.78
CA ASP A 706 45.59 -31.19 -4.85
C ASP A 706 45.57 -32.71 -5.04
N VAL A 707 44.37 -33.29 -5.15
CA VAL A 707 44.18 -34.72 -5.44
C VAL A 707 44.86 -35.11 -6.76
N ILE A 708 44.80 -34.25 -7.78
CA ILE A 708 45.43 -34.50 -9.08
C ILE A 708 46.96 -34.44 -8.94
N LYS A 709 47.50 -33.43 -8.26
CA LYS A 709 48.94 -33.28 -8.02
C LYS A 709 49.50 -34.44 -7.20
N GLN A 710 48.81 -34.85 -6.13
CA GLN A 710 49.18 -36.01 -5.34
C GLN A 710 49.14 -37.30 -6.17
N SER A 711 48.11 -37.49 -6.99
CA SER A 711 48.00 -38.68 -7.86
C SER A 711 49.11 -38.74 -8.90
N ILE A 712 49.47 -37.59 -9.51
CA ILE A 712 50.60 -37.49 -10.43
C ILE A 712 51.91 -37.84 -9.71
N ARG A 713 52.12 -37.30 -8.50
CA ARG A 713 53.31 -37.59 -7.69
C ARG A 713 53.41 -39.08 -7.34
N VAL A 714 52.34 -39.68 -6.83
CA VAL A 714 52.28 -41.11 -6.49
C VAL A 714 52.49 -41.99 -7.74
N ALA A 715 51.89 -41.64 -8.87
CA ALA A 715 52.09 -42.36 -10.12
C ALA A 715 53.54 -42.26 -10.62
N GLN A 716 54.17 -41.10 -10.47
CA GLN A 716 55.58 -40.90 -10.81
C GLN A 716 56.50 -41.70 -9.89
N GLU A 717 56.30 -41.63 -8.57
CA GLU A 717 57.06 -42.42 -7.59
C GLU A 717 56.90 -43.93 -7.84
N SER A 718 55.67 -44.39 -8.12
CA SER A 718 55.42 -45.79 -8.45
C SER A 718 56.11 -46.20 -9.75
N ARG A 719 56.17 -45.31 -10.75
CA ARG A 719 56.86 -45.58 -12.00
C ARG A 719 58.38 -45.66 -11.78
N GLU A 720 58.95 -44.71 -11.05
CA GLU A 720 60.37 -44.70 -10.70
C GLU A 720 60.76 -45.95 -9.88
N TYR A 721 59.90 -46.39 -8.96
CA TYR A 721 60.08 -47.62 -8.19
C TYR A 721 60.07 -48.89 -9.06
N VAL A 722 59.09 -49.02 -9.98
CA VAL A 722 59.02 -50.15 -10.93
C VAL A 722 60.22 -50.17 -11.89
N GLU A 723 60.61 -49.00 -12.42
CA GLU A 723 61.79 -48.88 -13.28
C GLU A 723 63.05 -49.30 -12.51
N ALA A 724 63.21 -48.90 -11.24
CA ALA A 724 64.34 -49.33 -10.40
C ALA A 724 64.38 -50.85 -10.17
N ILE A 725 63.23 -51.50 -9.95
CA ILE A 725 63.15 -52.98 -9.82
C ILE A 725 63.60 -53.64 -11.13
N VAL A 726 63.01 -53.26 -12.26
CA VAL A 726 63.31 -53.89 -13.57
C VAL A 726 64.79 -53.69 -13.94
N GLU A 727 65.36 -52.54 -13.64
CA GLU A 727 66.77 -52.21 -13.87
C GLU A 727 67.75 -52.97 -12.96
N THR A 728 67.30 -53.48 -11.81
CA THR A 728 68.13 -54.25 -10.86
C THR A 728 68.03 -55.76 -11.02
N VAL A 729 67.01 -56.26 -11.73
CA VAL A 729 66.85 -57.70 -12.05
C VAL A 729 67.99 -58.15 -12.98
N ARG A 730 68.66 -59.25 -12.60
CA ARG A 730 69.81 -59.81 -13.35
C ARG A 730 69.43 -60.65 -14.57
N HIS A 731 68.16 -61.03 -14.71
CA HIS A 731 67.66 -61.72 -15.90
C HIS A 731 67.45 -60.72 -17.04
N PRO A 732 67.95 -61.00 -18.25
CA PRO A 732 67.60 -60.23 -19.43
C PRO A 732 66.08 -60.16 -19.64
N MET A 733 65.53 -58.95 -19.81
CA MET A 733 64.11 -58.73 -20.05
C MET A 733 63.89 -57.70 -21.16
N VAL A 734 62.91 -57.96 -22.02
CA VAL A 734 62.47 -57.03 -23.09
C VAL A 734 60.97 -56.95 -23.17
N VAL A 735 60.47 -55.78 -23.60
CA VAL A 735 59.07 -55.55 -23.93
C VAL A 735 58.96 -55.33 -25.44
N LEU A 736 58.06 -56.09 -26.08
CA LEU A 736 57.75 -56.01 -27.51
C LEU A 736 56.36 -55.41 -27.74
N ASP A 737 56.15 -54.74 -28.88
CA ASP A 737 54.83 -54.36 -29.37
C ASP A 737 54.15 -55.45 -30.20
N GLY A 738 52.94 -55.15 -30.71
CA GLY A 738 52.15 -56.06 -31.54
C GLY A 738 52.81 -56.44 -32.87
N ASP A 739 53.76 -55.63 -33.36
CA ASP A 739 54.55 -55.91 -34.57
C ASP A 739 55.88 -56.60 -34.24
N MET A 740 56.04 -57.08 -33.00
CA MET A 740 57.24 -57.75 -32.47
C MET A 740 58.48 -56.85 -32.48
N ARG A 741 58.30 -55.54 -32.38
CA ARG A 741 59.38 -54.56 -32.27
C ARG A 741 59.67 -54.25 -30.81
N LEU A 742 60.95 -54.06 -30.49
CA LEU A 742 61.37 -53.78 -29.13
C LEU A 742 60.98 -52.35 -28.72
N GLN A 743 60.28 -52.27 -27.59
CA GLN A 743 59.82 -51.03 -26.96
C GLN A 743 60.69 -50.64 -25.76
N LYS A 744 61.09 -51.63 -24.93
CA LYS A 744 61.99 -51.42 -23.79
C LYS A 744 62.87 -52.67 -23.57
N ALA A 745 64.07 -52.47 -23.02
CA ALA A 745 64.96 -53.52 -22.57
C ALA A 745 65.64 -53.09 -21.26
N ASN A 746 65.82 -54.03 -20.32
CA ASN A 746 66.54 -53.74 -19.09
C ASN A 746 68.07 -53.81 -19.28
N LYS A 747 68.85 -53.24 -18.35
CA LYS A 747 70.32 -53.29 -18.39
C LYS A 747 70.91 -54.70 -18.54
N ALA A 748 70.30 -55.71 -17.91
CA ALA A 748 70.77 -57.09 -18.00
C ALA A 748 70.71 -57.64 -19.43
N PHE A 749 69.67 -57.30 -20.20
CA PHE A 749 69.56 -57.65 -21.61
C PHE A 749 70.63 -56.96 -22.45
N CYS A 750 70.79 -55.65 -22.28
CA CYS A 750 71.83 -54.88 -22.97
C CYS A 750 73.24 -55.42 -22.69
N HIS A 751 73.55 -55.77 -21.44
CA HIS A 751 74.85 -56.34 -21.06
C HIS A 751 75.07 -57.75 -21.63
N THR A 752 74.09 -58.64 -21.47
CA THR A 752 74.19 -60.04 -21.89
C THR A 752 74.38 -60.18 -23.39
N PHE A 753 73.63 -59.39 -24.17
CA PHE A 753 73.70 -59.41 -25.63
C PHE A 753 74.67 -58.38 -26.21
N ARG A 754 75.34 -57.58 -25.37
CA ARG A 754 76.26 -56.49 -25.76
C ARG A 754 75.63 -55.56 -26.80
N MET A 755 74.45 -55.03 -26.48
CA MET A 755 73.69 -54.12 -27.33
C MET A 755 73.41 -52.82 -26.58
N THR A 756 73.35 -51.70 -27.31
CA THR A 756 72.97 -50.42 -26.71
C THR A 756 71.46 -50.17 -26.83
N LEU A 757 70.88 -49.43 -25.88
CA LEU A 757 69.45 -49.05 -25.91
C LEU A 757 69.06 -48.31 -27.20
N ALA A 758 69.97 -47.52 -27.77
CA ALA A 758 69.75 -46.78 -29.02
C ALA A 758 69.63 -47.71 -30.25
N GLU A 759 70.33 -48.85 -30.26
CA GLU A 759 70.26 -49.85 -31.33
C GLU A 759 69.02 -50.76 -31.22
N LEU A 760 68.36 -50.78 -30.05
CA LEU A 760 67.28 -51.70 -29.73
C LEU A 760 65.88 -51.11 -29.98
N THR A 761 65.73 -49.79 -30.04
CA THR A 761 64.40 -49.17 -30.01
C THR A 761 63.75 -49.18 -31.40
N GLY A 762 62.65 -49.91 -31.57
CA GLY A 762 61.87 -49.95 -32.82
C GLY A 762 62.27 -51.03 -33.84
N GLU A 763 63.33 -51.79 -33.57
CA GLU A 763 63.76 -52.95 -34.37
C GLU A 763 62.97 -54.21 -34.00
N SER A 764 62.72 -55.08 -34.98
CA SER A 764 62.05 -56.36 -34.70
C SER A 764 62.98 -57.31 -33.94
N ILE A 765 62.47 -58.02 -32.94
CA ILE A 765 63.24 -59.03 -32.21
C ILE A 765 63.88 -60.07 -33.15
N PHE A 766 63.20 -60.38 -34.25
CA PHE A 766 63.66 -61.34 -35.25
C PHE A 766 64.81 -60.82 -36.12
N GLN A 767 65.07 -59.51 -36.13
CA GLN A 767 66.12 -58.88 -36.94
C GLN A 767 67.39 -58.60 -36.12
N ILE A 768 67.30 -58.72 -34.81
CA ILE A 768 68.41 -58.49 -33.89
C ILE A 768 69.47 -59.59 -34.00
N LYS A 769 70.76 -59.19 -33.88
CA LYS A 769 71.94 -60.07 -33.90
C LYS A 769 71.91 -61.02 -35.11
N ASN A 770 71.89 -60.49 -36.33
CA ASN A 770 71.94 -61.26 -37.58
C ASN A 770 70.81 -62.32 -37.71
N ASN A 771 69.58 -61.96 -37.34
CA ASN A 771 68.40 -62.84 -37.39
C ASN A 771 68.45 -64.11 -36.51
N GLN A 772 69.29 -64.12 -35.47
CA GLN A 772 69.47 -65.30 -34.60
C GLN A 772 68.23 -65.68 -33.79
N TRP A 773 67.30 -64.74 -33.64
CA TRP A 773 66.02 -64.95 -32.98
C TRP A 773 64.90 -65.30 -33.95
N ASN A 774 65.15 -65.32 -35.27
CA ASN A 774 64.16 -65.68 -36.30
C ASN A 774 63.94 -67.19 -36.39
N LEU A 775 63.52 -67.78 -35.28
CA LEU A 775 63.17 -69.19 -35.17
C LEU A 775 61.67 -69.34 -35.43
N LEU A 776 61.30 -70.28 -36.30
CA LEU A 776 59.91 -70.52 -36.68
C LEU A 776 59.05 -70.85 -35.45
N GLU A 777 59.57 -71.65 -34.53
CA GLU A 777 58.87 -72.06 -33.30
C GLU A 777 58.62 -70.88 -32.36
N LEU A 778 59.62 -70.01 -32.15
CA LEU A 778 59.48 -68.81 -31.33
C LEU A 778 58.47 -67.83 -31.95
N ARG A 779 58.50 -67.65 -33.27
CA ARG A 779 57.56 -66.79 -33.99
C ARG A 779 56.13 -67.27 -33.84
N THR A 780 55.87 -68.57 -34.03
CA THR A 780 54.54 -69.16 -33.84
C THR A 780 54.05 -68.96 -32.41
N ARG A 781 54.90 -69.20 -31.40
CA ARG A 781 54.52 -69.01 -29.99
C ARG A 781 54.21 -67.56 -29.63
N LEU A 782 54.99 -66.60 -30.12
CA LEU A 782 54.73 -65.18 -29.87
C LEU A 782 53.46 -64.70 -30.58
N THR A 783 53.17 -65.18 -31.80
CA THR A 783 51.90 -64.89 -32.49
C THR A 783 50.70 -65.51 -31.77
N GLU A 784 50.80 -66.78 -31.34
CA GLU A 784 49.77 -67.44 -30.51
C GLU A 784 49.49 -66.67 -29.21
N LEU A 785 50.53 -66.11 -28.58
CA LEU A 785 50.41 -65.33 -27.36
C LEU A 785 49.64 -64.01 -27.58
N LEU A 786 49.85 -63.30 -28.69
CA LEU A 786 49.10 -62.08 -29.01
C LEU A 786 47.61 -62.35 -29.29
N ASP A 787 47.33 -63.44 -30.00
CA ASP A 787 45.99 -63.80 -30.47
C ASP A 787 45.16 -64.52 -29.40
N GLN A 788 45.76 -65.45 -28.66
CA GLN A 788 45.07 -66.35 -27.73
C GLN A 788 45.35 -66.07 -26.24
N ASP A 789 46.22 -65.12 -25.92
CA ASP A 789 46.62 -64.77 -24.54
C ASP A 789 47.22 -65.93 -23.72
N LYS A 790 47.86 -66.87 -24.40
CA LYS A 790 48.55 -68.00 -23.75
C LYS A 790 50.00 -67.62 -23.49
N ALA A 791 50.33 -67.33 -22.23
CA ALA A 791 51.72 -67.22 -21.80
C ALA A 791 52.44 -68.56 -21.95
N PHE A 792 53.74 -68.53 -22.21
CA PHE A 792 54.59 -69.71 -22.22
C PHE A 792 55.79 -69.49 -21.30
N GLU A 793 56.17 -70.57 -20.62
CA GLU A 793 57.27 -70.63 -19.66
C GLU A 793 58.23 -71.75 -20.07
N ASP A 794 59.50 -71.60 -19.70
CA ASP A 794 60.60 -72.55 -19.92
C ASP A 794 60.77 -73.00 -21.38
N PHE A 795 60.49 -72.11 -22.34
CA PHE A 795 60.67 -72.44 -23.75
C PHE A 795 62.15 -72.43 -24.12
N ALA A 796 62.73 -73.61 -24.29
CA ALA A 796 64.14 -73.79 -24.60
C ALA A 796 64.47 -73.45 -26.06
N VAL A 797 65.32 -72.46 -26.25
CA VAL A 797 65.89 -72.05 -27.53
C VAL A 797 67.39 -72.29 -27.51
N THR A 798 67.91 -72.97 -28.52
CA THR A 798 69.35 -73.15 -28.70
C THR A 798 69.80 -72.45 -29.98
N SER A 799 70.61 -71.40 -29.82
CA SER A 799 71.13 -70.60 -30.94
C SER A 799 72.64 -70.40 -30.79
N ASP A 800 73.33 -70.28 -31.92
CA ASP A 800 74.77 -70.00 -31.98
C ASP A 800 74.99 -68.49 -32.12
N PHE A 801 75.50 -67.85 -31.07
CA PHE A 801 75.73 -66.41 -31.03
C PHE A 801 77.20 -66.13 -31.38
N PRO A 802 77.51 -65.13 -32.23
CA PRO A 802 78.84 -64.95 -32.82
C PRO A 802 79.89 -64.59 -31.76
N ASP A 803 79.43 -64.03 -30.63
CA ASP A 803 80.26 -63.52 -29.55
C ASP A 803 80.29 -64.46 -28.32
N SER A 804 79.43 -65.49 -28.27
CA SER A 804 79.17 -66.32 -27.06
C SER A 804 79.08 -67.83 -27.31
N GLY A 805 79.09 -68.29 -28.57
CA GLY A 805 78.99 -69.71 -28.91
C GLY A 805 77.57 -70.27 -28.84
N LYS A 806 77.45 -71.60 -28.85
CA LYS A 806 76.17 -72.32 -28.82
C LYS A 806 75.56 -72.26 -27.42
N CYS A 807 74.59 -71.38 -27.25
CA CYS A 807 73.93 -71.15 -25.97
C CYS A 807 72.50 -71.70 -25.98
N THR A 808 72.10 -72.36 -24.89
CA THR A 808 70.71 -72.75 -24.65
C THR A 808 70.09 -71.81 -23.61
N MET A 809 68.99 -71.16 -24.01
CA MET A 809 68.25 -70.21 -23.18
C MET A 809 66.80 -70.67 -22.99
N LEU A 810 66.26 -70.46 -21.80
CA LEU A 810 64.84 -70.58 -21.52
C LEU A 810 64.17 -69.22 -21.66
N ILE A 811 63.07 -69.17 -22.41
CA ILE A 811 62.30 -67.95 -22.64
C ILE A 811 60.95 -68.08 -21.96
N ASN A 812 60.66 -67.10 -21.11
CA ASN A 812 59.37 -66.89 -20.50
C ASN A 812 58.72 -65.67 -21.17
N ALA A 813 57.51 -65.81 -21.71
CA ALA A 813 56.81 -64.70 -22.33
C ALA A 813 55.36 -64.63 -21.87
N ARG A 814 54.91 -63.41 -21.59
CA ARG A 814 53.52 -63.13 -21.23
C ARG A 814 53.02 -61.86 -21.89
N ARG A 815 51.71 -61.79 -22.12
CA ARG A 815 51.06 -60.57 -22.61
C ARG A 815 50.90 -59.57 -21.47
N ILE A 816 51.20 -58.31 -21.75
CA ILE A 816 50.86 -57.18 -20.88
C ILE A 816 50.07 -56.16 -21.70
N ILE A 817 49.18 -55.42 -21.06
CA ILE A 817 48.37 -54.40 -21.73
C ILE A 817 48.85 -53.04 -21.24
N ASN A 818 49.21 -52.17 -22.17
CA ASN A 818 49.45 -50.77 -21.83
C ASN A 818 48.10 -50.09 -21.59
N SER A 819 47.86 -49.70 -20.35
CA SER A 819 46.58 -49.12 -19.92
C SER A 819 46.27 -47.77 -20.58
N HIS A 820 47.27 -47.06 -21.13
CA HIS A 820 47.05 -45.76 -21.77
C HIS A 820 46.41 -45.86 -23.16
N ASP A 821 46.91 -46.77 -24.01
CA ASP A 821 46.49 -46.86 -25.42
C ASP A 821 45.81 -48.19 -25.75
N ASN A 822 45.58 -49.03 -24.73
CA ASN A 822 45.06 -50.39 -24.84
C ASN A 822 45.86 -51.28 -25.83
N THR A 823 47.13 -50.93 -26.04
CA THR A 823 48.03 -51.65 -26.93
C THR A 823 48.50 -52.94 -26.26
N LYS A 824 48.44 -54.03 -27.02
CA LYS A 824 48.94 -55.35 -26.59
C LYS A 824 50.46 -55.34 -26.71
N LEU A 825 51.14 -55.59 -25.60
CA LEU A 825 52.59 -55.73 -25.54
C LEU A 825 52.94 -57.14 -25.04
N ILE A 826 54.17 -57.58 -25.31
CA ILE A 826 54.70 -58.86 -24.83
C ILE A 826 55.89 -58.56 -23.92
N LEU A 827 55.85 -59.04 -22.68
CA LEU A 827 57.02 -59.06 -21.81
C LEU A 827 57.71 -60.41 -21.96
N MET A 828 58.99 -60.40 -22.33
CA MET A 828 59.83 -61.60 -22.39
C MET A 828 60.98 -61.50 -21.38
N ALA A 829 61.25 -62.60 -20.69
CA ALA A 829 62.41 -62.78 -19.84
C ALA A 829 63.22 -63.98 -20.34
N PHE A 830 64.55 -63.87 -20.27
CA PHE A 830 65.46 -64.91 -20.72
C PHE A 830 66.28 -65.43 -19.53
N GLU A 831 66.50 -66.73 -19.49
CA GLU A 831 67.41 -67.40 -18.56
C GLU A 831 68.41 -68.24 -19.35
N ILE A 832 69.70 -68.12 -19.04
CA ILE A 832 70.77 -68.86 -19.72
C ILE A 832 71.06 -70.12 -18.90
N VAL A 833 70.83 -71.30 -19.48
CA VAL A 833 70.97 -72.58 -18.78
C VAL A 833 72.35 -73.21 -19.00
N VAL A 834 72.92 -73.03 -20.21
CA VAL A 834 74.25 -73.55 -20.56
C VAL A 834 74.90 -72.60 -21.58
N SER A 835 76.12 -72.13 -21.29
CA SER A 835 76.99 -71.41 -22.21
C SER A 835 77.87 -72.35 -23.03
#